data_AF-A0A0F5JN64-F1
#
_entry.id   AF-A0A0F5JN64-F1
#
_cell.length_a   1.000
_cell.length_b   1.000
_cell.length_c   1.000
_cell.angle_alpha   90.00
_cell.angle_beta   90.00
_cell.angle_gamma   90.00
#
_symmetry.space_group_name_H-M   'P 1'
#
loop_
_entity.id
_entity.type
_entity.pdbx_description
1 polymer ?
#
loop_
_entity_poly.entity_id
_entity_poly.type
_entity_poly.pdbx_seq_one_letter_code
_entity_poly.pdbx_strand_id
1 'polypeptide(L)'
;MKKHWNIIGLLILSIFLFSFKPKEKDPEIIYLRENPTPGMQLAATEVQKYVYQRTGKLLPIKKFGKGKAVSAIMLICDSMKLEPEAFSLSVENSSLYLKGGSDVALLYAAYQYAELLGVRFTLHGDIIPDTPYQGSLLQCGKGDYKPLFALRGLLPFHDFPEGPDLWNEDMYKSCMTQMVKMKMNFFSLHTYPHVEPNVWVGLPEDMDKEGNVTYSYPTTLANTSRPGAWGYSAMDTRDYCCGASALFKDSIYASPLVEGLLPWPKGQDQMNEVFNRTGALWDDAFSFGKQLGIRFCAGLESPLSIPKEVAERLKEKNIAPGSREAKELLYKGIFSRIQKRHPLDYFWLWTPEGWTWGTPSKESIQSTVEDVQIARSVLSEMGDPFGFGLSGWVLGPPNDTKLFDQYLPAGDFMSSLSRLVGQERIDLGYKELSNSRMKMPVLWLEDDPALTTPQFWAGRLRSDIAESYAAGCSGIVGNFWRTRSIAPNIIAMADACWEQEDWNPDFGKPYQYVPVPTNDIRIGGVGTNYYRHIKGTEDQYLYNTQRYDLEGFKVKVPNGNYKVTFLFSETMFNEPEKRVFHLKIQDSEILRNIDVFKAAGRDSAYTITSGMVKVDNYTLNIQFEPVVGPTFLSGFIIEGKTADVNQIKGTPYRRCIDVGGGLYKDFEADLSEQVGNKQQKPRDMSATSLYQDYACHEFGPEVGNRVAAIFESLDGTVGNEGHLGFRMPRPAAWITGPGVIQPNETPWEEEAVKYAFVDSLYALRGLIKGKGNKARFDYWLNTFSCLRTMGELGCMRGLLDKQMQELSALLSENEKRSFVEDKILPLRIDLSRKWEQMIGYLMQTVYTSGELGTLINLESQTRKTYGFLTKYDKELETAYGKILPAEIGLSKTYSQSPRLIVLNERTVLDKEEDYKMEVVVLGMTNSDKVPVLMYRELGKGKFKAIKMVCEKGNIFSVQIPDNTGKTLEYYVSMEIEGKVLSYPASAPEKNSTWVRL
;
A
#
# COMPACT_ATOMS: atom_id res chain seq x y z
N MET A 1 -34.15 -67.59 30.24
CA MET A 1 -35.21 -66.73 30.81
C MET A 1 -34.72 -66.15 32.13
N LYS A 2 -34.94 -64.83 32.35
CA LYS A 2 -34.58 -64.02 33.53
C LYS A 2 -33.08 -63.77 33.77
N LYS A 3 -32.42 -62.96 32.91
CA LYS A 3 -31.29 -62.08 33.34
C LYS A 3 -30.77 -61.04 32.32
N HIS A 4 -31.49 -60.74 31.23
CA HIS A 4 -31.05 -59.74 30.21
C HIS A 4 -32.12 -58.69 29.88
N TRP A 5 -32.87 -58.24 30.88
CA TRP A 5 -33.89 -57.17 30.74
C TRP A 5 -33.66 -55.97 31.67
N ASN A 6 -32.47 -55.82 32.26
CA ASN A 6 -32.12 -54.68 33.13
C ASN A 6 -30.96 -53.80 32.61
N ILE A 7 -30.43 -54.07 31.41
CA ILE A 7 -29.34 -53.25 30.82
C ILE A 7 -29.88 -52.26 29.77
N ILE A 8 -31.04 -52.54 29.17
CA ILE A 8 -31.66 -51.63 28.18
C ILE A 8 -32.43 -50.49 28.86
N GLY A 9 -32.97 -50.69 30.08
CA GLY A 9 -33.64 -49.62 30.85
C GLY A 9 -32.69 -48.60 31.49
N LEU A 10 -31.43 -48.98 31.76
CA LEU A 10 -30.42 -48.09 32.36
C LEU A 10 -29.58 -47.34 31.30
N LEU A 11 -29.47 -47.86 30.07
CA LEU A 11 -28.87 -47.13 28.94
C LEU A 11 -29.80 -46.07 28.33
N ILE A 12 -31.12 -46.23 28.46
CA ILE A 12 -32.08 -45.21 28.00
C ILE A 12 -32.19 -44.05 29.00
N LEU A 13 -31.82 -44.25 30.27
CA LEU A 13 -31.78 -43.17 31.27
C LEU A 13 -30.48 -42.34 31.24
N SER A 14 -29.37 -42.91 30.75
CA SER A 14 -28.08 -42.20 30.62
C SER A 14 -27.90 -41.43 29.32
N ILE A 15 -28.77 -41.65 28.31
CA ILE A 15 -28.85 -40.83 27.09
C ILE A 15 -29.77 -39.60 27.28
N PHE A 16 -30.57 -39.55 28.34
CA PHE A 16 -31.41 -38.39 28.71
C PHE A 16 -30.79 -37.46 29.76
N LEU A 17 -29.55 -37.72 30.20
CA LEU A 17 -28.81 -36.89 31.16
C LEU A 17 -27.56 -36.23 30.54
N PHE A 18 -27.60 -35.94 29.23
CA PHE A 18 -26.77 -34.87 28.67
C PHE A 18 -27.25 -33.53 29.22
N SER A 19 -26.59 -33.11 30.31
CA SER A 19 -26.37 -31.70 30.69
C SER A 19 -27.51 -30.74 30.35
N PHE A 20 -28.65 -30.84 31.05
CA PHE A 20 -29.47 -29.67 31.33
C PHE A 20 -28.71 -28.78 32.34
N LYS A 21 -27.59 -28.18 31.91
CA LYS A 21 -27.24 -26.88 32.48
C LYS A 21 -28.40 -25.97 32.11
N PRO A 22 -29.09 -25.32 33.07
CA PRO A 22 -30.08 -24.31 32.72
C PRO A 22 -29.41 -23.34 31.76
N LYS A 23 -30.04 -23.09 30.61
CA LYS A 23 -29.52 -22.14 29.63
C LYS A 23 -29.31 -20.82 30.38
N GLU A 24 -28.05 -20.42 30.54
CA GLU A 24 -27.74 -19.16 31.23
C GLU A 24 -28.53 -18.06 30.55
N LYS A 25 -29.19 -17.24 31.37
CA LYS A 25 -30.10 -16.21 30.87
C LYS A 25 -29.25 -15.21 30.09
N ASP A 26 -29.62 -14.93 28.84
CA ASP A 26 -28.96 -13.87 28.07
C ASP A 26 -29.05 -12.54 28.83
N PRO A 27 -28.03 -11.66 28.71
CA PRO A 27 -28.08 -10.31 29.23
C PRO A 27 -29.31 -9.55 28.78
N GLU A 28 -29.94 -8.85 29.72
CA GLU A 28 -31.13 -8.04 29.47
C GLU A 28 -30.82 -6.53 29.51
N ILE A 29 -29.58 -6.15 29.85
CA ILE A 29 -29.19 -4.78 30.15
C ILE A 29 -27.69 -4.59 29.98
N ILE A 30 -27.30 -3.36 29.61
CA ILE A 30 -25.91 -2.91 29.58
C ILE A 30 -25.70 -1.93 30.75
N TYR A 31 -24.68 -2.17 31.58
CA TYR A 31 -24.35 -1.32 32.72
C TYR A 31 -23.03 -0.56 32.51
N LEU A 32 -23.09 0.74 32.83
CA LEU A 32 -21.95 1.64 32.96
C LEU A 32 -21.80 2.11 34.40
N ARG A 33 -20.64 2.64 34.78
CA ARG A 33 -20.47 3.36 36.05
C ARG A 33 -21.33 4.64 36.10
N GLU A 34 -21.53 5.23 37.27
CA GLU A 34 -22.41 6.40 37.45
C GLU A 34 -22.00 7.63 36.61
N ASN A 35 -20.70 7.89 36.46
CA ASN A 35 -20.15 9.01 35.69
C ASN A 35 -19.21 8.50 34.58
N PRO A 36 -19.75 7.96 33.47
CA PRO A 36 -18.92 7.48 32.37
C PRO A 36 -18.25 8.66 31.66
N THR A 37 -17.05 8.44 31.14
CA THR A 37 -16.41 9.34 30.17
C THR A 37 -17.10 9.21 28.81
N PRO A 38 -16.86 10.13 27.85
CA PRO A 38 -17.36 10.00 26.48
C PRO A 38 -16.98 8.65 25.83
N GLY A 39 -15.72 8.23 25.95
CA GLY A 39 -15.26 6.94 25.42
C GLY A 39 -15.99 5.73 26.02
N MET A 40 -16.26 5.74 27.33
CA MET A 40 -17.07 4.69 27.98
C MET A 40 -18.52 4.69 27.47
N GLN A 41 -19.08 5.86 27.22
CA GLN A 41 -20.44 5.99 26.69
C GLN A 41 -20.52 5.48 25.25
N LEU A 42 -19.52 5.79 24.42
CA LEU A 42 -19.37 5.27 23.06
C LEU A 42 -19.23 3.73 23.06
N ALA A 43 -18.42 3.16 23.96
CA ALA A 43 -18.28 1.71 24.09
C ALA A 43 -19.64 1.04 24.33
N ALA A 44 -20.47 1.61 25.21
CA ALA A 44 -21.77 1.04 25.55
C ALA A 44 -22.79 1.15 24.41
N THR A 45 -22.78 2.26 23.67
CA THR A 45 -23.66 2.47 22.52
C THR A 45 -23.25 1.58 21.34
N GLU A 46 -21.95 1.38 21.10
CA GLU A 46 -21.45 0.41 20.11
C GLU A 46 -21.85 -1.02 20.47
N VAL A 47 -21.73 -1.44 21.74
CA VAL A 47 -22.25 -2.76 22.19
C VAL A 47 -23.75 -2.87 21.94
N GLN A 48 -24.54 -1.86 22.34
CA GLN A 48 -25.99 -1.85 22.12
C GLN A 48 -26.33 -1.97 20.62
N LYS A 49 -25.64 -1.19 19.79
CA LYS A 49 -25.77 -1.16 18.33
C LYS A 49 -25.55 -2.55 17.74
N TYR A 50 -24.40 -3.19 18.00
CA TYR A 50 -24.10 -4.48 17.38
C TYR A 50 -24.97 -5.61 17.93
N VAL A 51 -25.32 -5.60 19.23
CA VAL A 51 -26.30 -6.57 19.77
C VAL A 51 -27.64 -6.43 19.04
N TYR A 52 -28.13 -5.22 18.85
CA TYR A 52 -29.37 -4.97 18.11
C TYR A 52 -29.24 -5.37 16.63
N GLN A 53 -28.19 -4.94 15.92
CA GLN A 53 -27.99 -5.28 14.51
C GLN A 53 -27.84 -6.79 14.28
N ARG A 54 -27.25 -7.52 15.22
CA ARG A 54 -27.04 -8.98 15.10
C ARG A 54 -28.22 -9.82 15.58
N THR A 55 -28.98 -9.36 16.59
CA THR A 55 -30.04 -10.19 17.22
C THR A 55 -31.46 -9.62 17.13
N GLY A 56 -31.60 -8.33 16.79
CA GLY A 56 -32.86 -7.58 16.90
C GLY A 56 -33.25 -7.18 18.33
N LYS A 57 -32.48 -7.59 19.34
CA LYS A 57 -32.74 -7.23 20.75
C LYS A 57 -32.09 -5.89 21.08
N LEU A 58 -32.90 -4.90 21.48
CA LEU A 58 -32.40 -3.62 21.96
C LEU A 58 -32.23 -3.64 23.48
N LEU A 59 -30.99 -3.78 23.96
CA LEU A 59 -30.70 -3.77 25.39
C LEU A 59 -30.63 -2.34 25.94
N PRO A 60 -31.35 -1.97 27.02
CA PRO A 60 -31.22 -0.66 27.63
C PRO A 60 -29.82 -0.45 28.23
N ILE A 61 -29.29 0.76 28.10
CA ILE A 61 -28.07 1.19 28.80
C ILE A 61 -28.50 1.88 30.11
N LYS A 62 -27.97 1.44 31.25
CA LYS A 62 -28.21 2.08 32.56
C LYS A 62 -26.91 2.30 33.31
N LYS A 63 -26.94 3.25 34.23
CA LYS A 63 -25.90 3.43 35.24
C LYS A 63 -26.05 2.35 36.32
N PHE A 64 -24.94 1.83 36.79
CA PHE A 64 -24.89 0.85 37.87
C PHE A 64 -25.48 1.48 39.14
N GLY A 65 -26.40 0.76 39.79
CA GLY A 65 -27.08 1.21 41.00
C GLY A 65 -27.54 0.02 41.85
N LYS A 66 -27.95 0.26 43.10
CA LYS A 66 -28.43 -0.80 44.00
C LYS A 66 -29.77 -1.37 43.49
N GLY A 67 -29.76 -2.60 42.96
CA GLY A 67 -30.94 -3.30 42.43
C GLY A 67 -30.71 -4.80 42.28
N LYS A 68 -31.78 -5.58 42.02
CA LYS A 68 -31.76 -7.05 41.89
C LYS A 68 -30.76 -7.52 40.82
N ALA A 69 -30.09 -8.65 41.07
CA ALA A 69 -29.19 -9.30 40.13
C ALA A 69 -29.96 -9.73 38.86
N VAL A 70 -29.65 -9.07 37.74
CA VAL A 70 -30.11 -9.43 36.39
C VAL A 70 -28.86 -9.74 35.57
N SER A 71 -28.93 -10.73 34.67
CA SER A 71 -27.85 -10.97 33.70
C SER A 71 -27.60 -9.70 32.88
N ALA A 72 -26.35 -9.25 32.82
CA ALA A 72 -25.98 -7.98 32.22
C ALA A 72 -24.68 -8.06 31.42
N ILE A 73 -24.47 -7.06 30.56
CA ILE A 73 -23.16 -6.73 30.01
C ILE A 73 -22.59 -5.55 30.82
N MET A 74 -21.46 -5.77 31.49
CA MET A 74 -20.81 -4.85 32.40
C MET A 74 -19.59 -4.23 31.71
N LEU A 75 -19.59 -2.91 31.53
CA LEU A 75 -18.45 -2.19 30.96
C LEU A 75 -17.64 -1.51 32.07
N ILE A 76 -16.36 -1.86 32.17
CA ILE A 76 -15.48 -1.43 33.27
C ILE A 76 -14.13 -0.96 32.73
N CYS A 77 -13.65 0.17 33.24
CA CYS A 77 -12.26 0.58 33.08
C CYS A 77 -11.47 0.10 34.32
N ASP A 78 -10.51 -0.81 34.15
CA ASP A 78 -9.72 -1.46 35.20
C ASP A 78 -8.21 -1.19 34.99
N SER A 79 -7.83 0.09 35.06
CA SER A 79 -6.46 0.57 34.90
C SER A 79 -5.48 0.07 35.97
N MET A 80 -5.98 -0.55 37.05
CA MET A 80 -5.15 -1.11 38.12
C MET A 80 -4.62 -2.51 37.78
N LYS A 81 -5.30 -3.24 36.88
CA LYS A 81 -4.94 -4.63 36.51
C LYS A 81 -4.55 -4.80 35.06
N LEU A 82 -5.04 -3.94 34.18
CA LEU A 82 -4.80 -4.02 32.74
C LEU A 82 -3.91 -2.85 32.29
N GLU A 83 -3.00 -3.15 31.37
CA GLU A 83 -2.22 -2.13 30.67
C GLU A 83 -3.13 -1.20 29.85
N PRO A 84 -2.70 0.03 29.52
CA PRO A 84 -3.58 1.06 28.94
C PRO A 84 -4.35 0.63 27.68
N GLU A 85 -3.80 -0.26 26.85
CA GLU A 85 -4.47 -0.78 25.65
C GLU A 85 -4.90 -2.24 25.77
N ALA A 86 -4.63 -2.90 26.90
CA ALA A 86 -5.04 -4.28 27.14
C ALA A 86 -6.50 -4.34 27.63
N PHE A 87 -7.19 -5.42 27.26
CA PHE A 87 -8.58 -5.63 27.64
C PHE A 87 -8.89 -7.09 27.94
N SER A 88 -10.01 -7.35 28.61
CA SER A 88 -10.46 -8.70 28.96
C SER A 88 -11.97 -8.85 28.82
N LEU A 89 -12.39 -10.04 28.40
CA LEU A 89 -13.78 -10.48 28.31
C LEU A 89 -13.95 -11.69 29.23
N SER A 90 -14.87 -11.62 30.20
CA SER A 90 -15.09 -12.70 31.16
C SER A 90 -16.57 -12.85 31.52
N VAL A 91 -16.97 -14.04 31.97
CA VAL A 91 -18.33 -14.28 32.47
C VAL A 91 -18.27 -14.60 33.95
N GLU A 92 -18.96 -13.81 34.76
CA GLU A 92 -19.09 -14.02 36.20
C GLU A 92 -20.57 -13.87 36.59
N ASN A 93 -21.12 -14.83 37.37
CA ASN A 93 -22.52 -14.79 37.84
C ASN A 93 -23.55 -14.52 36.73
N SER A 94 -23.42 -15.19 35.59
CA SER A 94 -24.27 -15.01 34.40
C SER A 94 -24.28 -13.58 33.84
N SER A 95 -23.22 -12.80 34.06
CA SER A 95 -23.01 -11.49 33.44
C SER A 95 -21.69 -11.47 32.67
N LEU A 96 -21.70 -10.84 31.49
CA LEU A 96 -20.53 -10.64 30.66
C LEU A 96 -19.83 -9.36 31.12
N TYR A 97 -18.54 -9.43 31.38
CA TYR A 97 -17.71 -8.28 31.75
C TYR A 97 -16.77 -7.96 30.60
N LEU A 98 -16.87 -6.73 30.10
CA LEU A 98 -15.92 -6.12 29.18
C LEU A 98 -15.07 -5.15 30.00
N LYS A 99 -13.80 -5.49 30.24
CA LYS A 99 -12.88 -4.67 31.05
C LYS A 99 -11.74 -4.16 30.16
N GLY A 100 -11.43 -2.87 30.19
CA GLY A 100 -10.26 -2.29 29.50
C GLY A 100 -9.36 -1.53 30.46
N GLY A 101 -8.05 -1.48 30.22
CA GLY A 101 -7.12 -0.70 31.05
C GLY A 101 -7.24 0.82 30.87
N SER A 102 -7.94 1.28 29.84
CA SER A 102 -8.33 2.66 29.59
C SER A 102 -9.65 2.73 28.83
N ASP A 103 -10.13 3.94 28.52
CA ASP A 103 -11.33 4.15 27.72
C ASP A 103 -11.21 3.57 26.30
N VAL A 104 -10.03 3.72 25.65
CA VAL A 104 -9.81 3.16 24.32
C VAL A 104 -9.72 1.63 24.36
N ALA A 105 -9.10 1.06 25.39
CA ALA A 105 -9.09 -0.40 25.57
C ALA A 105 -10.49 -0.98 25.82
N LEU A 106 -11.35 -0.24 26.52
CA LEU A 106 -12.74 -0.63 26.70
C LEU A 106 -13.51 -0.58 25.37
N LEU A 107 -13.18 0.37 24.49
CA LEU A 107 -13.69 0.41 23.12
C LEU A 107 -13.22 -0.82 22.31
N TYR A 108 -11.94 -1.20 22.43
CA TYR A 108 -11.42 -2.42 21.82
C TYR A 108 -12.13 -3.68 22.33
N ALA A 109 -12.46 -3.74 23.64
CA ALA A 109 -13.26 -4.83 24.20
C ALA A 109 -14.68 -4.88 23.59
N ALA A 110 -15.31 -3.73 23.38
CA ALA A 110 -16.61 -3.64 22.72
C ALA A 110 -16.56 -4.15 21.26
N TYR A 111 -15.51 -3.81 20.52
CA TYR A 111 -15.32 -4.28 19.14
C TYR A 111 -14.92 -5.76 19.06
N GLN A 112 -14.09 -6.25 20.00
CA GLN A 112 -13.84 -7.69 20.13
C GLN A 112 -15.13 -8.45 20.41
N TYR A 113 -16.00 -7.92 21.26
CA TYR A 113 -17.31 -8.52 21.51
C TYR A 113 -18.21 -8.48 20.26
N ALA A 114 -18.19 -7.41 19.47
CA ALA A 114 -18.90 -7.35 18.19
C ALA A 114 -18.40 -8.42 17.21
N GLU A 115 -17.09 -8.69 17.16
CA GLU A 115 -16.51 -9.78 16.36
C GLU A 115 -17.00 -11.16 16.78
N LEU A 116 -17.18 -11.38 18.09
CA LEU A 116 -17.78 -12.60 18.65
C LEU A 116 -19.26 -12.77 18.24
N LEU A 117 -19.95 -11.67 17.92
CA LEU A 117 -21.30 -11.68 17.34
C LEU A 117 -21.30 -11.84 15.80
N GLY A 118 -20.13 -11.97 15.19
CA GLY A 118 -19.91 -12.17 13.75
C GLY A 118 -19.75 -10.89 12.93
N VAL A 119 -19.53 -9.73 13.55
CA VAL A 119 -19.20 -8.49 12.82
C VAL A 119 -17.72 -8.52 12.42
N ARG A 120 -17.34 -7.95 11.27
CA ARG A 120 -15.94 -7.67 10.94
C ARG A 120 -15.75 -6.21 10.56
N PHE A 121 -14.55 -5.70 10.77
CA PHE A 121 -14.21 -4.29 10.54
C PHE A 121 -13.20 -4.14 9.42
N THR A 122 -13.40 -3.13 8.59
CA THR A 122 -12.53 -2.75 7.48
C THR A 122 -12.49 -1.24 7.35
N LEU A 123 -11.48 -0.68 6.67
CA LEU A 123 -11.40 0.78 6.47
C LEU A 123 -12.57 1.36 5.67
N HIS A 124 -13.25 0.55 4.86
CA HIS A 124 -14.38 1.00 4.05
C HIS A 124 -15.75 0.78 4.73
N GLY A 125 -15.79 0.22 5.94
CA GLY A 125 -17.04 0.03 6.69
C GLY A 125 -17.12 -1.25 7.53
N ASP A 126 -18.26 -1.39 8.20
CA ASP A 126 -18.59 -2.54 9.05
C ASP A 126 -19.21 -3.66 8.18
N ILE A 127 -18.69 -4.88 8.29
CA ILE A 127 -19.27 -6.07 7.66
C ILE A 127 -20.27 -6.69 8.64
N ILE A 128 -21.56 -6.52 8.35
CA ILE A 128 -22.64 -7.11 9.13
C ILE A 128 -23.24 -8.29 8.37
N PRO A 129 -23.18 -9.53 8.91
CA PRO A 129 -23.83 -10.67 8.28
C PRO A 129 -25.34 -10.50 8.20
N ASP A 130 -25.92 -10.88 7.06
CA ASP A 130 -27.37 -10.81 6.84
C ASP A 130 -28.14 -11.76 7.76
N THR A 131 -27.55 -12.93 8.08
CA THR A 131 -28.15 -13.94 8.95
C THR A 131 -28.09 -13.49 10.42
N PRO A 132 -29.20 -13.51 11.18
CA PRO A 132 -29.19 -13.14 12.60
C PRO A 132 -28.30 -14.07 13.44
N TYR A 133 -27.62 -13.51 14.44
CA TYR A 133 -26.79 -14.28 15.38
C TYR A 133 -27.67 -15.16 16.28
N GLN A 134 -27.30 -16.44 16.41
CA GLN A 134 -28.05 -17.45 17.18
C GLN A 134 -27.30 -17.96 18.43
N GLY A 135 -26.06 -17.51 18.66
CA GLY A 135 -25.26 -17.89 19.82
C GLY A 135 -25.67 -17.19 21.12
N SER A 136 -24.93 -17.44 22.19
CA SER A 136 -25.18 -16.79 23.48
C SER A 136 -24.58 -15.39 23.53
N LEU A 137 -25.31 -14.44 24.13
CA LEU A 137 -24.80 -13.10 24.42
C LEU A 137 -23.82 -13.07 25.62
N LEU A 138 -23.46 -14.23 26.17
CA LEU A 138 -22.40 -14.39 27.18
C LEU A 138 -21.08 -14.90 26.58
N GLN A 139 -20.93 -14.97 25.25
CA GLN A 139 -19.68 -15.41 24.64
C GLN A 139 -18.53 -14.43 24.94
N CYS A 140 -17.43 -14.94 25.48
CA CYS A 140 -16.30 -14.11 25.96
C CYS A 140 -14.93 -14.41 25.29
N GLY A 141 -14.86 -15.29 24.29
CA GLY A 141 -13.62 -15.57 23.55
C GLY A 141 -12.49 -16.16 24.42
N LYS A 142 -11.23 -15.78 24.14
CA LYS A 142 -10.02 -16.29 24.83
C LYS A 142 -9.78 -15.71 26.23
N GLY A 143 -10.50 -14.65 26.64
CA GLY A 143 -10.35 -14.01 27.94
C GLY A 143 -9.59 -12.69 27.86
N ASP A 144 -8.26 -12.73 28.02
CA ASP A 144 -7.39 -11.55 28.08
C ASP A 144 -6.71 -11.29 26.73
N TYR A 145 -6.60 -10.01 26.34
CA TYR A 145 -6.03 -9.57 25.08
C TYR A 145 -5.04 -8.43 25.32
N LYS A 146 -3.85 -8.54 24.71
CA LYS A 146 -2.78 -7.54 24.80
C LYS A 146 -2.16 -7.33 23.42
N PRO A 147 -1.93 -6.07 22.99
CA PRO A 147 -1.29 -5.83 21.70
C PRO A 147 0.18 -6.28 21.70
N LEU A 148 0.65 -6.78 20.57
CA LEU A 148 2.07 -7.16 20.37
C LEU A 148 2.95 -5.94 20.06
N PHE A 149 2.36 -4.90 19.45
CA PHE A 149 3.03 -3.65 19.11
C PHE A 149 2.35 -2.47 19.82
N ALA A 150 3.16 -1.54 20.33
CA ALA A 150 2.67 -0.33 21.00
C ALA A 150 2.05 0.66 20.01
N LEU A 151 2.62 0.78 18.81
CA LEU A 151 2.07 1.60 17.72
C LEU A 151 1.63 0.71 16.56
N ARG A 152 0.36 0.83 16.19
CA ARG A 152 -0.28 0.03 15.15
C ARG A 152 -0.96 1.02 14.21
N GLY A 153 -0.30 1.34 13.10
CA GLY A 153 -0.63 2.55 12.37
C GLY A 153 -0.79 2.45 10.88
N LEU A 154 -1.28 3.52 10.30
CA LEU A 154 -1.51 3.68 8.88
C LEU A 154 -0.83 4.94 8.34
N LEU A 155 -0.39 4.85 7.10
CA LEU A 155 0.15 5.92 6.28
C LEU A 155 -0.63 5.93 4.97
N PRO A 156 -1.79 6.60 4.89
CA PRO A 156 -2.40 6.87 3.59
C PRO A 156 -1.44 7.79 2.81
N PHE A 157 -1.01 7.35 1.63
CA PHE A 157 0.08 8.00 0.90
C PHE A 157 -0.45 9.01 -0.10
N HIS A 158 -0.01 10.28 0.01
CA HIS A 158 -0.41 11.35 -0.89
C HIS A 158 0.50 11.43 -2.11
N ASP A 159 -0.08 11.39 -3.32
CA ASP A 159 0.58 11.50 -4.63
C ASP A 159 -0.43 11.21 -5.78
N PHE A 160 -1.36 10.26 -5.57
CA PHE A 160 -2.25 9.72 -6.60
C PHE A 160 -3.75 9.90 -6.31
N PRO A 161 -4.60 9.99 -7.36
CA PRO A 161 -6.07 10.02 -7.24
C PRO A 161 -6.69 8.85 -6.46
N GLU A 162 -6.07 7.67 -6.49
CA GLU A 162 -6.50 6.48 -5.75
C GLU A 162 -6.39 6.63 -4.24
N GLY A 163 -5.56 7.57 -3.77
CA GLY A 163 -5.22 7.79 -2.38
C GLY A 163 -5.99 8.94 -1.70
N PRO A 164 -5.41 9.49 -0.62
CA PRO A 164 -6.00 10.52 0.23
C PRO A 164 -6.08 11.92 -0.41
N ASP A 165 -5.47 12.14 -1.58
CA ASP A 165 -5.53 13.42 -2.30
C ASP A 165 -6.95 13.84 -2.70
N LEU A 166 -7.86 12.88 -2.89
CA LEU A 166 -9.26 13.12 -3.19
C LEU A 166 -10.16 13.08 -1.94
N TRP A 167 -9.59 12.87 -0.75
CA TRP A 167 -10.37 12.76 0.47
C TRP A 167 -10.87 14.13 0.95
N ASN A 168 -12.05 14.13 1.53
CA ASN A 168 -12.56 15.22 2.35
C ASN A 168 -12.41 14.87 3.85
N GLU A 169 -12.75 15.82 4.72
CA GLU A 169 -12.66 15.65 6.18
C GLU A 169 -13.42 14.41 6.69
N ASP A 170 -14.61 14.15 6.17
CA ASP A 170 -15.40 12.97 6.55
C ASP A 170 -14.68 11.67 6.24
N MET A 171 -13.99 11.57 5.10
CA MET A 171 -13.23 10.37 4.74
C MET A 171 -12.05 10.15 5.69
N TYR A 172 -11.36 11.22 6.11
CA TYR A 172 -10.31 11.12 7.14
C TYR A 172 -10.89 10.65 8.49
N LYS A 173 -11.97 11.27 8.97
CA LYS A 173 -12.62 10.88 10.24
C LYS A 173 -13.21 9.47 10.18
N SER A 174 -13.70 9.03 9.00
CA SER A 174 -14.19 7.67 8.77
C SER A 174 -13.04 6.65 8.84
N CYS A 175 -11.91 6.93 8.18
CA CYS A 175 -10.70 6.12 8.25
C CYS A 175 -10.23 5.96 9.71
N MET A 176 -10.13 7.06 10.46
CA MET A 176 -9.76 7.07 11.87
C MET A 176 -10.73 6.25 12.74
N THR A 177 -12.04 6.38 12.51
CA THR A 177 -13.04 5.58 13.22
C THR A 177 -12.84 4.08 12.97
N GLN A 178 -12.59 3.70 11.71
CA GLN A 178 -12.39 2.30 11.35
C GLN A 178 -11.06 1.74 11.85
N MET A 179 -9.99 2.54 11.88
CA MET A 179 -8.73 2.17 12.53
C MET A 179 -8.96 1.72 13.98
N VAL A 180 -9.75 2.48 14.74
CA VAL A 180 -10.01 2.18 16.16
C VAL A 180 -10.85 0.91 16.31
N LYS A 181 -11.82 0.67 15.41
CA LYS A 181 -12.58 -0.59 15.34
C LYS A 181 -11.68 -1.79 15.03
N MET A 182 -10.68 -1.59 14.18
CA MET A 182 -9.62 -2.54 13.87
C MET A 182 -8.48 -2.53 14.89
N LYS A 183 -8.67 -1.86 16.04
CA LYS A 183 -7.75 -1.83 17.18
C LYS A 183 -6.36 -1.25 16.86
N MET A 184 -6.30 -0.32 15.90
CA MET A 184 -5.15 0.52 15.53
C MET A 184 -5.17 1.85 16.29
N ASN A 185 -4.02 2.53 16.39
CA ASN A 185 -3.86 3.73 17.23
C ASN A 185 -2.87 4.78 16.70
N PHE A 186 -2.35 4.66 15.47
CA PHE A 186 -1.35 5.60 14.94
C PHE A 186 -1.65 6.00 13.50
N PHE A 187 -1.77 7.29 13.22
CA PHE A 187 -2.02 7.83 11.89
C PHE A 187 -0.86 8.73 11.48
N SER A 188 -0.31 8.52 10.29
CA SER A 188 0.90 9.22 9.85
C SER A 188 0.75 9.83 8.47
N LEU A 189 1.48 10.91 8.22
CA LEU A 189 1.52 11.64 6.95
C LEU A 189 2.97 11.82 6.50
N HIS A 190 3.23 11.48 5.24
CA HIS A 190 4.42 11.88 4.51
C HIS A 190 4.09 13.08 3.62
N THR A 191 5.08 13.89 3.29
CA THR A 191 4.95 15.08 2.45
C THR A 191 6.13 15.12 1.49
N TYR A 192 5.85 15.01 0.19
CA TYR A 192 6.86 15.27 -0.82
C TYR A 192 7.19 16.77 -0.86
N PRO A 193 8.45 17.12 -1.15
CA PRO A 193 8.83 18.51 -1.34
C PRO A 193 7.95 19.25 -2.35
N HIS A 194 7.30 20.33 -1.89
CA HIS A 194 6.53 21.29 -2.69
C HIS A 194 5.29 20.74 -3.40
N VAL A 195 4.92 19.49 -3.15
CA VAL A 195 3.73 18.91 -3.79
C VAL A 195 2.52 19.06 -2.88
N GLU A 196 2.48 18.36 -1.75
CA GLU A 196 1.32 18.35 -0.85
C GLU A 196 1.39 19.44 0.24
N PRO A 197 0.24 19.94 0.72
CA PRO A 197 0.20 21.02 1.71
C PRO A 197 0.30 20.55 3.16
N ASN A 198 0.62 19.27 3.40
CA ASN A 198 0.63 18.63 4.72
C ASN A 198 1.58 19.33 5.71
N VAL A 199 2.74 19.80 5.23
CA VAL A 199 3.72 20.56 6.02
C VAL A 199 4.11 21.83 5.29
N TRP A 200 3.91 22.98 5.94
CA TRP A 200 4.32 24.30 5.43
C TRP A 200 5.76 24.61 5.79
N VAL A 201 6.57 25.02 4.81
CA VAL A 201 7.95 25.50 4.99
C VAL A 201 7.98 27.03 4.91
N GLY A 202 8.27 27.72 6.02
CA GLY A 202 8.35 29.18 6.03
C GLY A 202 8.99 29.73 7.29
N LEU A 203 9.13 31.06 7.37
CA LEU A 203 9.74 31.72 8.52
C LEU A 203 8.72 31.94 9.65
N PRO A 204 9.15 32.02 10.92
CA PRO A 204 8.24 32.30 12.04
C PRO A 204 7.40 33.58 11.88
N GLU A 205 7.93 34.61 11.21
CA GLU A 205 7.20 35.86 10.92
C GLU A 205 6.20 35.77 9.77
N ASP A 206 6.24 34.71 8.95
CA ASP A 206 5.35 34.50 7.81
C ASP A 206 4.05 33.75 8.23
N MET A 207 3.69 33.85 9.51
CA MET A 207 2.42 33.42 10.07
C MET A 207 1.89 34.41 11.12
N ASP A 208 0.58 34.45 11.34
CA ASP A 208 -0.04 35.25 12.38
C ASP A 208 0.05 34.58 13.78
N LYS A 209 -0.62 35.18 14.77
CA LYS A 209 -0.63 34.68 16.15
C LYS A 209 -1.40 33.36 16.30
N GLU A 210 -2.42 33.13 15.46
CA GLU A 210 -3.19 31.89 15.36
C GLU A 210 -2.48 30.80 14.54
N GLY A 211 -1.38 31.13 13.85
CA GLY A 211 -0.63 30.20 13.02
C GLY A 211 -1.16 30.10 11.59
N ASN A 212 -2.02 31.02 11.15
CA ASN A 212 -2.39 31.14 9.75
C ASN A 212 -1.20 31.70 8.97
N VAL A 213 -0.90 31.07 7.85
CA VAL A 213 0.18 31.45 6.94
C VAL A 213 -0.16 32.77 6.27
N THR A 214 0.81 33.67 6.23
CA THR A 214 0.74 34.98 5.56
C THR A 214 1.68 35.09 4.37
N TYR A 215 2.64 34.17 4.22
CA TYR A 215 3.47 34.02 3.03
C TYR A 215 3.81 32.55 2.75
N SER A 216 3.69 32.13 1.49
CA SER A 216 3.87 30.73 1.08
C SER A 216 4.25 30.56 -0.39
N TYR A 217 4.15 29.32 -0.86
CA TYR A 217 4.54 28.82 -2.18
C TYR A 217 3.40 27.96 -2.75
N PRO A 218 3.34 27.77 -4.09
CA PRO A 218 2.29 26.96 -4.69
C PRO A 218 2.42 25.49 -4.28
N THR A 219 1.31 24.92 -3.83
CA THR A 219 1.12 23.50 -3.50
C THR A 219 -0.33 23.12 -3.85
N THR A 220 -0.61 21.83 -4.06
CA THR A 220 -1.95 21.32 -4.38
C THR A 220 -2.03 19.83 -4.08
N LEU A 221 -3.20 19.22 -4.29
CA LEU A 221 -3.40 17.78 -4.27
C LEU A 221 -3.68 17.27 -5.69
N ALA A 222 -3.61 15.95 -5.90
CA ALA A 222 -4.08 15.33 -7.13
C ALA A 222 -5.51 15.80 -7.48
N ASN A 223 -5.70 16.21 -8.73
CA ASN A 223 -6.99 16.66 -9.23
C ASN A 223 -7.04 16.48 -10.74
N THR A 224 -8.24 16.33 -11.31
CA THR A 224 -8.39 16.00 -12.73
C THR A 224 -7.99 17.15 -13.68
N SER A 225 -7.75 18.35 -13.17
CA SER A 225 -7.28 19.50 -13.98
C SER A 225 -5.78 19.74 -13.93
N ARG A 226 -5.04 19.06 -13.04
CA ARG A 226 -3.59 19.21 -12.86
C ARG A 226 -2.85 18.38 -13.92
N PRO A 227 -1.99 19.00 -14.75
CA PRO A 227 -1.20 18.27 -15.73
C PRO A 227 0.14 17.80 -15.16
N GLY A 228 0.61 16.64 -15.63
CA GLY A 228 2.02 16.23 -15.67
C GLY A 228 2.61 15.62 -14.40
N ALA A 229 1.92 15.70 -13.25
CA ALA A 229 2.38 15.05 -12.02
C ALA A 229 2.27 13.53 -12.17
N TRP A 230 3.38 12.81 -12.01
CA TRP A 230 3.47 11.34 -12.19
C TRP A 230 2.83 10.82 -13.48
N GLY A 231 2.88 11.61 -14.55
CA GLY A 231 2.36 11.28 -15.87
C GLY A 231 0.91 11.67 -16.14
N TYR A 232 0.10 11.97 -15.13
CA TYR A 232 -1.34 12.18 -15.32
C TYR A 232 -1.63 13.40 -16.22
N SER A 233 -2.49 13.22 -17.23
CA SER A 233 -2.95 14.33 -18.08
C SER A 233 -4.21 14.97 -17.50
N ALA A 234 -4.27 16.31 -17.48
CA ALA A 234 -5.49 17.05 -17.17
C ALA A 234 -6.63 16.59 -18.11
N MET A 235 -7.80 16.25 -17.56
CA MET A 235 -8.92 15.70 -18.30
C MET A 235 -10.26 16.13 -17.71
N ASP A 236 -11.16 16.58 -18.59
CA ASP A 236 -12.53 16.91 -18.21
C ASP A 236 -13.29 15.62 -17.87
N THR A 237 -13.82 15.53 -16.65
CA THR A 237 -14.59 14.36 -16.19
C THR A 237 -15.85 14.14 -17.03
N ARG A 238 -16.35 15.16 -17.74
CA ARG A 238 -17.49 15.04 -18.67
C ARG A 238 -17.14 14.25 -19.95
N ASP A 239 -15.85 14.10 -20.24
CA ASP A 239 -15.34 13.30 -21.36
C ASP A 239 -15.03 11.85 -20.96
N TYR A 240 -15.29 11.46 -19.70
CA TYR A 240 -15.14 10.08 -19.26
C TYR A 240 -16.20 9.21 -19.93
N CYS A 241 -15.78 8.02 -20.36
CA CYS A 241 -16.60 7.16 -21.20
C CYS A 241 -17.64 6.37 -20.39
N CYS A 242 -18.50 5.62 -21.07
CA CYS A 242 -19.46 4.67 -20.49
C CYS A 242 -20.43 5.29 -19.47
N GLY A 243 -20.72 6.59 -19.59
CA GLY A 243 -21.54 7.34 -18.64
C GLY A 243 -20.87 7.57 -17.29
N ALA A 244 -19.56 7.35 -17.17
CA ALA A 244 -18.81 7.55 -15.93
C ALA A 244 -18.78 9.01 -15.45
N SER A 245 -19.03 9.97 -16.36
CA SER A 245 -19.24 11.38 -16.01
C SER A 245 -20.35 11.60 -14.98
N ALA A 246 -21.32 10.68 -14.87
CA ALA A 246 -22.38 10.69 -13.87
C ALA A 246 -21.89 10.62 -12.41
N LEU A 247 -20.65 10.18 -12.17
CA LEU A 247 -20.04 10.12 -10.84
C LEU A 247 -19.55 11.48 -10.33
N PHE A 248 -19.45 12.47 -11.21
CA PHE A 248 -18.79 13.74 -10.90
C PHE A 248 -19.78 14.90 -10.95
N LYS A 249 -19.65 15.82 -9.99
CA LYS A 249 -20.48 17.02 -9.90
C LYS A 249 -20.19 18.00 -11.03
N ASP A 250 -18.91 18.12 -11.39
CA ASP A 250 -18.35 19.14 -12.26
C ASP A 250 -17.31 18.55 -13.20
N SER A 251 -16.84 19.37 -14.16
CA SER A 251 -15.78 19.02 -15.12
C SER A 251 -14.42 18.76 -14.49
N ILE A 252 -14.23 19.22 -13.26
CA ILE A 252 -13.02 19.02 -12.47
C ILE A 252 -13.43 18.34 -11.16
N TYR A 253 -12.69 17.30 -10.79
CA TYR A 253 -12.84 16.63 -9.51
C TYR A 253 -11.54 16.75 -8.70
N ALA A 254 -11.69 17.13 -7.43
CA ALA A 254 -10.61 17.39 -6.48
C ALA A 254 -11.16 17.30 -5.04
N SER A 255 -10.27 17.22 -4.06
CA SER A 255 -10.66 17.43 -2.66
C SER A 255 -11.25 18.84 -2.47
N PRO A 256 -12.30 19.01 -1.64
CA PRO A 256 -12.82 20.34 -1.26
C PRO A 256 -11.76 21.28 -0.69
N LEU A 257 -10.67 20.73 -0.13
CA LEU A 257 -9.54 21.48 0.39
C LEU A 257 -8.99 22.50 -0.62
N VAL A 258 -8.93 22.12 -1.90
CA VAL A 258 -8.38 22.93 -2.99
C VAL A 258 -9.46 23.48 -3.92
N GLU A 259 -10.74 23.37 -3.55
CA GLU A 259 -11.84 23.91 -4.36
C GLU A 259 -11.71 25.44 -4.52
N GLY A 260 -11.84 25.90 -5.76
CA GLY A 260 -11.60 27.30 -6.14
C GLY A 260 -10.12 27.69 -6.32
N LEU A 261 -9.18 26.77 -6.08
CA LEU A 261 -7.72 27.00 -6.12
C LEU A 261 -7.02 26.15 -7.20
N LEU A 262 -7.78 25.68 -8.20
CA LEU A 262 -7.37 24.69 -9.20
C LEU A 262 -6.86 25.33 -10.51
N PRO A 263 -6.00 24.63 -11.29
CA PRO A 263 -5.30 23.39 -10.92
C PRO A 263 -4.20 23.62 -9.87
N TRP A 264 -3.74 24.87 -9.76
CA TRP A 264 -2.75 25.38 -8.82
C TRP A 264 -3.19 26.76 -8.30
N PRO A 265 -2.92 27.09 -7.03
CA PRO A 265 -3.23 28.40 -6.48
C PRO A 265 -2.41 29.50 -7.17
N LYS A 266 -3.03 30.67 -7.36
CA LYS A 266 -2.42 31.84 -8.02
C LYS A 266 -2.30 33.02 -7.06
N GLY A 267 -1.06 33.45 -6.85
CA GLY A 267 -0.74 34.56 -5.94
C GLY A 267 -0.74 34.14 -4.47
N GLN A 268 -0.20 35.01 -3.61
CA GLN A 268 0.04 34.72 -2.20
C GLN A 268 -1.24 34.39 -1.43
N ASP A 269 -2.33 35.14 -1.62
CA ASP A 269 -3.59 34.88 -0.90
C ASP A 269 -4.11 33.46 -1.14
N GLN A 270 -4.08 32.99 -2.39
CA GLN A 270 -4.52 31.63 -2.73
C GLN A 270 -3.55 30.56 -2.22
N MET A 271 -2.24 30.80 -2.29
CA MET A 271 -1.24 29.86 -1.76
C MET A 271 -1.37 29.71 -0.25
N ASN A 272 -1.54 30.82 0.47
CA ASN A 272 -1.76 30.85 1.91
C ASN A 272 -3.06 30.12 2.30
N GLU A 273 -4.13 30.34 1.52
CA GLU A 273 -5.42 29.70 1.73
C GLU A 273 -5.33 28.16 1.70
N VAL A 274 -4.55 27.57 0.78
CA VAL A 274 -4.35 26.10 0.75
C VAL A 274 -3.77 25.60 2.07
N PHE A 275 -2.70 26.22 2.57
CA PHE A 275 -2.09 25.83 3.84
C PHE A 275 -3.03 26.07 5.02
N ASN A 276 -3.77 27.18 5.05
CA ASN A 276 -4.68 27.52 6.14
C ASN A 276 -5.86 26.56 6.24
N ARG A 277 -6.47 26.21 5.10
CA ARG A 277 -7.49 25.14 5.03
C ARG A 277 -6.91 23.80 5.47
N THR A 278 -5.68 23.49 5.09
CA THR A 278 -5.02 22.24 5.49
C THR A 278 -4.78 22.19 7.00
N GLY A 279 -4.36 23.30 7.59
CA GLY A 279 -4.22 23.42 9.04
C GLY A 279 -5.54 23.25 9.78
N ALA A 280 -6.65 23.81 9.26
CA ALA A 280 -7.98 23.63 9.83
C ALA A 280 -8.47 22.16 9.73
N LEU A 281 -8.29 21.54 8.56
CA LEU A 281 -8.59 20.13 8.35
C LEU A 281 -7.87 19.24 9.37
N TRP A 282 -6.57 19.48 9.61
CA TRP A 282 -5.81 18.71 10.60
C TRP A 282 -6.20 19.03 12.03
N ASP A 283 -6.56 20.27 12.37
CA ASP A 283 -7.08 20.60 13.69
C ASP A 283 -8.33 19.77 13.99
N ASP A 284 -9.30 19.78 13.07
CA ASP A 284 -10.59 19.11 13.23
C ASP A 284 -10.45 17.58 13.19
N ALA A 285 -9.79 17.03 12.16
CA ALA A 285 -9.65 15.58 12.00
C ALA A 285 -8.75 14.96 13.08
N PHE A 286 -7.63 15.60 13.44
CA PHE A 286 -6.75 15.04 14.48
C PHE A 286 -7.38 15.19 15.85
N SER A 287 -8.07 16.30 16.15
CA SER A 287 -8.82 16.44 17.42
C SER A 287 -9.90 15.37 17.54
N PHE A 288 -10.62 15.05 16.46
CA PHE A 288 -11.56 13.93 16.44
C PHE A 288 -10.87 12.59 16.74
N GLY A 289 -9.79 12.25 16.04
CA GLY A 289 -9.09 10.99 16.28
C GLY A 289 -8.39 10.91 17.64
N LYS A 290 -7.93 12.03 18.21
CA LYS A 290 -7.39 12.10 19.58
C LYS A 290 -8.41 11.66 20.62
N GLN A 291 -9.69 12.05 20.46
CA GLN A 291 -10.76 11.60 21.35
C GLN A 291 -10.97 10.08 21.29
N LEU A 292 -10.57 9.42 20.19
CA LEU A 292 -10.61 7.98 19.99
C LEU A 292 -9.27 7.27 20.33
N GLY A 293 -8.28 8.01 20.86
CA GLY A 293 -6.99 7.46 21.28
C GLY A 293 -5.96 7.30 20.16
N ILE A 294 -6.17 7.90 18.98
CA ILE A 294 -5.20 7.89 17.88
C ILE A 294 -4.07 8.89 18.16
N ARG A 295 -2.84 8.50 17.86
CA ARG A 295 -1.67 9.37 17.82
C ARG A 295 -1.30 9.75 16.38
N PHE A 296 -0.76 10.96 16.21
CA PHE A 296 -0.52 11.55 14.90
C PHE A 296 0.95 11.82 14.63
N CYS A 297 1.40 11.48 13.42
CA CYS A 297 2.72 11.82 12.92
C CYS A 297 2.65 12.52 11.56
N ALA A 298 3.51 13.51 11.35
CA ALA A 298 3.62 14.21 10.08
C ALA A 298 5.07 14.61 9.85
N GLY A 299 5.44 14.84 8.60
CA GLY A 299 6.71 15.47 8.27
C GLY A 299 7.05 15.36 6.80
N LEU A 300 8.31 15.60 6.50
CA LEU A 300 8.82 15.86 5.14
C LEU A 300 10.17 15.20 4.90
N GLU A 301 10.65 15.28 3.67
CA GLU A 301 11.94 14.74 3.27
C GLU A 301 13.14 15.60 3.71
N SER A 302 14.22 14.92 4.06
CA SER A 302 15.53 15.48 4.40
C SER A 302 16.53 15.10 3.31
N PRO A 303 17.45 16.00 2.88
CA PRO A 303 17.59 17.37 3.37
C PRO A 303 16.41 18.27 3.01
N LEU A 304 16.10 19.25 3.88
CA LEU A 304 15.01 20.20 3.69
C LEU A 304 15.15 20.90 2.33
N SER A 305 14.21 20.59 1.43
CA SER A 305 14.07 21.25 0.15
C SER A 305 13.35 22.58 0.35
N ILE A 306 13.97 23.69 -0.04
CA ILE A 306 13.45 25.04 0.19
C ILE A 306 12.69 25.52 -1.05
N PRO A 307 11.39 25.86 -0.94
CA PRO A 307 10.59 26.32 -2.08
C PRO A 307 11.17 27.61 -2.67
N LYS A 308 10.93 27.83 -3.98
CA LYS A 308 11.50 28.98 -4.70
C LYS A 308 11.15 30.31 -4.04
N GLU A 309 9.88 30.53 -3.73
CA GLU A 309 9.36 31.75 -3.10
C GLU A 309 9.99 31.98 -1.72
N VAL A 310 10.17 30.91 -0.94
CA VAL A 310 10.81 30.96 0.37
C VAL A 310 12.31 31.24 0.25
N ALA A 311 12.97 30.68 -0.77
CA ALA A 311 14.37 30.97 -1.05
C ALA A 311 14.59 32.43 -1.49
N GLU A 312 13.66 33.02 -2.24
CA GLU A 312 13.65 34.44 -2.58
C GLU A 312 13.43 35.30 -1.33
N ARG A 313 12.48 34.92 -0.48
CA ARG A 313 12.20 35.56 0.81
C ARG A 313 13.40 35.61 1.75
N LEU A 314 14.16 34.52 1.83
CA LEU A 314 15.41 34.44 2.59
C LEU A 314 16.48 35.39 2.03
N LYS A 315 16.61 35.47 0.70
CA LYS A 315 17.55 36.38 0.03
C LYS A 315 17.21 37.85 0.28
N GLU A 316 15.92 38.21 0.31
CA GLU A 316 15.48 39.58 0.68
C GLU A 316 15.94 39.98 2.09
N LYS A 317 16.13 38.98 2.97
CA LYS A 317 16.63 39.15 4.34
C LYS A 317 18.15 39.00 4.45
N ASN A 318 18.86 38.89 3.32
CA ASN A 318 20.31 38.62 3.26
C ASN A 318 20.74 37.29 3.89
N ILE A 319 19.84 36.29 3.93
CA ILE A 319 20.15 34.94 4.42
C ILE A 319 20.32 34.03 3.21
N ALA A 320 21.46 33.32 3.13
CA ALA A 320 21.71 32.38 2.06
C ALA A 320 20.82 31.13 2.22
N PRO A 321 19.97 30.75 1.25
CA PRO A 321 18.98 29.67 1.47
C PRO A 321 19.56 28.33 1.90
N GLY A 322 20.74 27.95 1.41
CA GLY A 322 21.39 26.69 1.79
C GLY A 322 22.15 26.74 3.11
N SER A 323 22.15 27.86 3.83
CA SER A 323 22.91 28.00 5.08
C SER A 323 22.24 27.25 6.24
N ARG A 324 23.04 26.94 7.26
CA ARG A 324 22.53 26.39 8.53
C ARG A 324 21.51 27.33 9.18
N GLU A 325 21.79 28.64 9.18
CA GLU A 325 20.88 29.66 9.71
C GLU A 325 19.50 29.63 9.02
N ALA A 326 19.46 29.50 7.69
CA ALA A 326 18.21 29.41 6.95
C ALA A 326 17.40 28.18 7.40
N LYS A 327 18.03 27.01 7.48
CA LYS A 327 17.38 25.77 7.91
C LYS A 327 16.87 25.85 9.35
N GLU A 328 17.67 26.41 10.27
CA GLU A 328 17.27 26.61 11.67
C GLU A 328 15.99 27.48 11.77
N LEU A 329 15.95 28.59 11.03
CA LEU A 329 14.77 29.47 10.98
C LEU A 329 13.55 28.79 10.36
N LEU A 330 13.73 28.04 9.27
CA LEU A 330 12.63 27.33 8.60
C LEU A 330 12.06 26.21 9.47
N TYR A 331 12.90 25.40 10.13
CA TYR A 331 12.41 24.39 11.08
C TYR A 331 11.68 25.03 12.25
N LYS A 332 12.15 26.17 12.74
CA LYS A 332 11.45 26.91 13.79
C LYS A 332 10.08 27.38 13.31
N GLY A 333 9.96 27.83 12.07
CA GLY A 333 8.67 28.19 11.46
C GLY A 333 7.73 27.00 11.31
N ILE A 334 8.23 25.88 10.77
CA ILE A 334 7.49 24.61 10.63
C ILE A 334 6.93 24.17 11.98
N PHE A 335 7.78 24.01 13.00
CA PHE A 335 7.36 23.50 14.31
C PHE A 335 6.43 24.47 15.04
N SER A 336 6.70 25.78 14.95
CA SER A 336 5.84 26.78 15.61
C SER A 336 4.44 26.80 15.00
N ARG A 337 4.32 26.61 13.68
CA ARG A 337 3.01 26.53 13.03
C ARG A 337 2.27 25.27 13.43
N ILE A 338 2.93 24.11 13.38
CA ILE A 338 2.32 22.82 13.77
C ILE A 338 1.73 22.92 15.18
N GLN A 339 2.49 23.43 16.16
CA GLN A 339 2.02 23.61 17.54
C GLN A 339 0.75 24.46 17.65
N LYS A 340 0.61 25.47 16.80
CA LYS A 340 -0.54 26.40 16.82
C LYS A 340 -1.76 25.85 16.08
N ARG A 341 -1.57 24.97 15.10
CA ARG A 341 -2.62 24.62 14.13
C ARG A 341 -3.24 23.25 14.33
N HIS A 342 -2.54 22.27 14.90
CA HIS A 342 -3.13 20.93 15.09
C HIS A 342 -2.38 20.08 16.13
N PRO A 343 -3.06 19.12 16.78
CA PRO A 343 -2.49 18.32 17.86
C PRO A 343 -1.62 17.15 17.35
N LEU A 344 -0.37 17.43 16.98
CA LEU A 344 0.60 16.41 16.53
C LEU A 344 1.33 15.74 17.70
N ASP A 345 1.54 14.41 17.64
CA ASP A 345 2.34 13.68 18.65
C ASP A 345 3.80 13.54 18.25
N TYR A 346 4.07 13.37 16.95
CA TYR A 346 5.40 13.09 16.43
C TYR A 346 5.67 13.86 15.14
N PHE A 347 6.87 14.39 14.99
CA PHE A 347 7.39 14.86 13.72
C PHE A 347 8.48 13.91 13.22
N TRP A 348 8.46 13.57 11.93
CA TRP A 348 9.53 12.79 11.32
C TRP A 348 10.20 13.49 10.14
N LEU A 349 11.46 13.15 9.92
CA LEU A 349 12.12 13.40 8.65
C LEU A 349 12.22 12.11 7.86
N TRP A 350 12.20 12.20 6.54
CA TRP A 350 12.41 11.05 5.66
C TRP A 350 13.75 11.16 4.95
N THR A 351 14.58 10.12 4.98
CA THR A 351 15.79 10.04 4.14
C THR A 351 15.44 10.25 2.66
N PRO A 352 16.34 10.68 1.77
CA PRO A 352 16.00 10.92 0.36
C PRO A 352 15.49 9.67 -0.40
N GLU A 353 14.53 9.86 -1.30
CA GLU A 353 13.96 8.78 -2.12
C GLU A 353 14.98 8.05 -2.99
N GLY A 354 15.92 8.81 -3.56
CA GLY A 354 16.97 8.25 -4.42
C GLY A 354 17.82 7.16 -3.76
N TRP A 355 17.84 7.09 -2.42
CA TRP A 355 18.58 6.07 -1.67
C TRP A 355 17.92 4.67 -1.78
N THR A 356 16.64 4.57 -2.13
CA THR A 356 15.97 3.27 -2.39
C THR A 356 16.57 2.57 -3.60
N TRP A 357 16.90 3.36 -4.63
CA TRP A 357 17.21 2.88 -5.97
C TRP A 357 18.71 2.83 -6.28
N GLY A 358 19.56 3.32 -5.37
CA GLY A 358 21.00 3.36 -5.58
C GLY A 358 21.82 3.58 -4.31
N THR A 359 23.15 3.59 -4.46
CA THR A 359 24.07 3.88 -3.36
C THR A 359 24.25 5.40 -3.22
N PRO A 360 23.87 6.01 -2.09
CA PRO A 360 24.01 7.44 -1.90
C PRO A 360 25.47 7.90 -1.85
N SER A 361 25.75 9.11 -2.34
CA SER A 361 27.09 9.70 -2.24
C SER A 361 27.41 10.14 -0.80
N LYS A 362 28.70 10.30 -0.48
CA LYS A 362 29.12 10.76 0.86
C LYS A 362 28.56 12.14 1.20
N GLU A 363 28.47 13.02 0.21
CA GLU A 363 27.90 14.36 0.34
C GLU A 363 26.38 14.31 0.61
N SER A 364 25.67 13.40 -0.06
CA SER A 364 24.24 13.18 0.20
C SER A 364 24.01 12.66 1.62
N ILE A 365 24.82 11.72 2.09
CA ILE A 365 24.75 11.21 3.46
C ILE A 365 25.03 12.33 4.47
N GLN A 366 26.15 13.06 4.30
CA GLN A 366 26.55 14.13 5.21
C GLN A 366 25.50 15.24 5.30
N SER A 367 24.98 15.69 4.16
CA SER A 367 23.94 16.73 4.13
C SER A 367 22.63 16.29 4.79
N THR A 368 22.27 15.01 4.69
CA THR A 368 21.10 14.44 5.36
C THR A 368 21.32 14.37 6.88
N VAL A 369 22.49 13.92 7.33
CA VAL A 369 22.85 13.89 8.76
C VAL A 369 22.83 15.29 9.36
N GLU A 370 23.45 16.27 8.69
CA GLU A 370 23.47 17.66 9.14
C GLU A 370 22.06 18.25 9.27
N ASP A 371 21.20 17.98 8.30
CA ASP A 371 19.81 18.47 8.29
C ASP A 371 18.98 17.88 9.44
N VAL A 372 19.10 16.56 9.66
CA VAL A 372 18.44 15.87 10.79
C VAL A 372 18.89 16.44 12.13
N GLN A 373 20.19 16.71 12.29
CA GLN A 373 20.73 17.31 13.51
C GLN A 373 20.23 18.75 13.71
N ILE A 374 20.13 19.55 12.64
CA ILE A 374 19.57 20.90 12.70
C ILE A 374 18.12 20.84 13.17
N ALA A 375 17.28 20.03 12.52
CA ALA A 375 15.87 19.88 12.88
C ALA A 375 15.70 19.46 14.35
N ARG A 376 16.46 18.45 14.79
CA ARG A 376 16.38 17.97 16.17
C ARG A 376 16.84 19.02 17.18
N SER A 377 17.90 19.78 16.88
CA SER A 377 18.38 20.87 17.74
C SER A 377 17.31 21.94 17.92
N VAL A 378 16.71 22.41 16.82
CA VAL A 378 15.64 23.41 16.87
C VAL A 378 14.45 22.91 17.68
N LEU A 379 14.04 21.66 17.52
CA LEU A 379 12.95 21.09 18.30
C LEU A 379 13.26 21.06 19.80
N SER A 380 14.51 20.74 20.16
CA SER A 380 14.99 20.73 21.55
C SER A 380 15.02 22.13 22.16
N GLU A 381 15.49 23.13 21.41
CA GLU A 381 15.46 24.53 21.82
C GLU A 381 14.05 25.05 22.06
N MET A 382 13.07 24.49 21.35
CA MET A 382 11.65 24.77 21.54
C MET A 382 11.01 23.97 22.68
N GLY A 383 11.79 23.18 23.42
CA GLY A 383 11.33 22.41 24.58
C GLY A 383 10.65 21.09 24.25
N ASP A 384 10.93 20.50 23.07
CA ASP A 384 10.39 19.20 22.65
C ASP A 384 8.85 19.12 22.70
N PRO A 385 8.15 20.00 21.97
CA PRO A 385 6.68 20.10 21.95
C PRO A 385 5.96 18.83 21.49
N PHE A 386 6.65 17.97 20.74
CA PHE A 386 6.20 16.68 20.23
C PHE A 386 7.43 15.77 20.06
N GLY A 387 7.21 14.46 19.94
CA GLY A 387 8.28 13.49 19.71
C GLY A 387 8.92 13.65 18.34
N PHE A 388 10.13 13.11 18.17
CA PHE A 388 10.87 13.16 16.91
C PHE A 388 11.24 11.76 16.42
N GLY A 389 11.40 11.60 15.11
CA GLY A 389 11.95 10.38 14.53
C GLY A 389 12.52 10.59 13.15
N LEU A 390 13.29 9.61 12.72
CA LEU A 390 13.71 9.49 11.34
C LEU A 390 12.99 8.30 10.73
N SER A 391 12.15 8.60 9.74
CA SER A 391 11.68 7.62 8.78
C SER A 391 12.58 7.66 7.55
N GLY A 392 12.28 6.84 6.55
CA GLY A 392 13.01 6.93 5.32
C GLY A 392 12.52 5.97 4.27
N TRP A 393 12.88 6.30 3.05
CA TRP A 393 12.88 5.38 1.92
C TRP A 393 13.82 4.18 2.16
N VAL A 394 14.82 4.34 3.04
CA VAL A 394 15.68 3.28 3.62
C VAL A 394 15.95 3.57 5.10
N LEU A 395 16.33 2.55 5.89
CA LEU A 395 16.67 2.72 7.31
C LEU A 395 17.98 3.51 7.52
N GLY A 396 18.91 3.32 6.59
CA GLY A 396 20.19 4.00 6.50
C GLY A 396 20.84 3.69 5.14
N PRO A 397 22.01 4.27 4.82
CA PRO A 397 22.72 3.93 3.60
C PRO A 397 23.08 2.43 3.57
N PRO A 398 23.19 1.79 2.39
CA PRO A 398 23.44 0.34 2.28
C PRO A 398 24.68 -0.17 3.03
N ASN A 399 25.70 0.68 3.21
CA ASN A 399 26.96 0.34 3.89
C ASN A 399 26.88 0.52 5.42
N ASP A 400 25.87 1.20 5.95
CA ASP A 400 25.66 1.42 7.38
C ASP A 400 24.17 1.70 7.67
N THR A 401 23.37 0.65 7.79
CA THR A 401 21.92 0.75 8.01
C THR A 401 21.56 1.35 9.36
N LYS A 402 22.50 1.43 10.31
CA LYS A 402 22.31 1.99 11.66
C LYS A 402 22.93 3.38 11.84
N LEU A 403 23.41 4.01 10.76
CA LEU A 403 24.09 5.30 10.80
C LEU A 403 23.39 6.32 11.71
N PHE A 404 22.08 6.48 11.55
CA PHE A 404 21.31 7.49 12.27
C PHE A 404 21.07 7.19 13.75
N ASP A 405 21.22 5.94 14.20
CA ASP A 405 21.13 5.59 15.63
C ASP A 405 22.23 6.28 16.44
N GLN A 406 23.35 6.63 15.79
CA GLN A 406 24.49 7.34 16.39
C GLN A 406 24.21 8.83 16.62
N TYR A 407 23.25 9.41 15.88
CA TYR A 407 22.95 10.85 15.89
C TYR A 407 21.64 11.20 16.58
N LEU A 408 20.73 10.24 16.73
CA LEU A 408 19.42 10.45 17.35
C LEU A 408 19.43 10.12 18.85
N PRO A 409 18.93 11.01 19.73
CA PRO A 409 18.64 10.69 21.13
C PRO A 409 17.81 9.42 21.29
N ALA A 410 18.03 8.63 22.35
CA ALA A 410 17.40 7.31 22.54
C ALA A 410 15.85 7.33 22.57
N GLY A 411 15.23 8.46 22.91
CA GLY A 411 13.77 8.62 22.92
C GLY A 411 13.13 8.83 21.55
N ASP A 412 13.92 9.17 20.54
CA ASP A 412 13.44 9.32 19.16
C ASP A 412 13.25 7.95 18.50
N PHE A 413 12.44 7.86 17.46
CA PHE A 413 12.22 6.59 16.75
C PHE A 413 12.95 6.50 15.42
N MET A 414 13.14 5.26 14.97
CA MET A 414 13.63 4.94 13.62
C MET A 414 12.62 4.07 12.88
N SER A 415 12.42 4.43 11.61
CA SER A 415 11.42 3.90 10.71
C SER A 415 11.96 3.91 9.28
N SER A 416 11.38 3.08 8.41
CA SER A 416 11.66 3.08 6.98
C SER A 416 10.64 2.23 6.23
N LEU A 417 10.40 2.57 4.98
CA LEU A 417 9.70 1.69 4.05
C LEU A 417 10.51 0.41 3.84
N SER A 418 9.82 -0.73 3.77
CA SER A 418 10.42 -1.95 3.22
C SER A 418 10.74 -1.74 1.73
N ARG A 419 11.91 -2.21 1.29
CA ARG A 419 12.43 -1.95 -0.06
C ARG A 419 11.69 -2.70 -1.15
N LEU A 420 11.93 -2.28 -2.40
CA LEU A 420 11.33 -2.83 -3.62
C LEU A 420 9.81 -2.98 -3.49
N VAL A 421 9.11 -1.92 -3.08
CA VAL A 421 7.64 -1.91 -2.88
C VAL A 421 7.14 -3.06 -1.97
N GLY A 422 7.93 -3.39 -0.95
CA GLY A 422 7.67 -4.48 0.02
C GLY A 422 7.97 -5.89 -0.50
N GLN A 423 8.56 -6.02 -1.67
CA GLN A 423 9.00 -7.32 -2.19
C GLN A 423 10.19 -7.85 -1.39
N GLU A 424 11.09 -6.96 -0.96
CA GLU A 424 12.10 -7.30 0.03
C GLU A 424 11.48 -7.43 1.41
N ARG A 425 12.07 -8.30 2.22
CA ARG A 425 11.75 -8.38 3.65
C ARG A 425 12.19 -7.12 4.38
N ILE A 426 11.75 -7.01 5.62
CA ILE A 426 12.19 -5.93 6.49
C ILE A 426 13.73 -5.88 6.59
N ASP A 427 14.27 -4.68 6.69
CA ASP A 427 15.72 -4.46 6.75
C ASP A 427 16.33 -5.13 7.99
N LEU A 428 17.43 -5.85 7.82
CA LEU A 428 18.17 -6.49 8.90
C LEU A 428 18.63 -5.50 9.98
N GLY A 429 18.87 -4.25 9.59
CA GLY A 429 19.28 -3.17 10.48
C GLY A 429 18.34 -3.00 11.66
N TYR A 430 17.03 -3.30 11.51
CA TYR A 430 16.09 -3.26 12.63
C TYR A 430 16.51 -4.18 13.80
N LYS A 431 17.09 -5.35 13.50
CA LYS A 431 17.60 -6.23 14.55
C LYS A 431 18.88 -5.70 15.20
N GLU A 432 19.70 -4.98 14.43
CA GLU A 432 20.99 -4.43 14.86
C GLU A 432 20.87 -3.14 15.67
N LEU A 433 19.80 -2.37 15.48
CA LEU A 433 19.50 -1.17 16.26
C LEU A 433 19.38 -1.49 17.76
N SER A 434 19.74 -0.52 18.61
CA SER A 434 19.63 -0.64 20.07
C SER A 434 18.24 -1.12 20.51
N ASN A 435 18.18 -1.96 21.56
CA ASN A 435 16.91 -2.41 22.15
C ASN A 435 16.11 -1.28 22.80
N SER A 436 16.75 -0.16 23.15
CA SER A 436 16.06 1.02 23.69
C SER A 436 15.40 1.89 22.61
N ARG A 437 15.73 1.68 21.33
CA ARG A 437 15.21 2.45 20.20
C ARG A 437 13.76 2.03 19.92
N MET A 438 12.86 3.00 19.77
CA MET A 438 11.56 2.74 19.17
C MET A 438 11.74 2.46 17.67
N LYS A 439 11.35 1.26 17.24
CA LYS A 439 11.55 0.75 15.87
C LYS A 439 10.20 0.51 15.23
N MET A 440 9.95 1.13 14.09
CA MET A 440 8.64 1.09 13.44
C MET A 440 8.76 0.96 11.93
N PRO A 441 8.89 -0.26 11.38
CA PRO A 441 8.86 -0.47 9.95
C PRO A 441 7.58 0.05 9.30
N VAL A 442 7.71 0.63 8.10
CA VAL A 442 6.60 0.99 7.22
C VAL A 442 6.47 -0.08 6.14
N LEU A 443 5.36 -0.78 6.11
CA LEU A 443 5.09 -1.88 5.19
C LEU A 443 4.21 -1.40 4.04
N TRP A 444 4.47 -1.85 2.83
CA TRP A 444 3.56 -1.63 1.71
C TRP A 444 2.33 -2.53 1.88
N LEU A 445 1.12 -1.98 1.91
CA LEU A 445 -0.11 -2.80 1.86
C LEU A 445 -0.54 -3.07 0.41
N GLU A 446 -0.02 -2.29 -0.53
CA GLU A 446 -0.13 -2.41 -1.97
C GLU A 446 1.05 -1.65 -2.60
N ASP A 447 1.34 -1.85 -3.89
CA ASP A 447 2.30 -1.06 -4.66
C ASP A 447 1.64 -0.15 -5.69
N ASP A 448 2.42 0.83 -6.11
CA ASP A 448 2.07 1.86 -7.08
C ASP A 448 2.21 1.43 -8.56
N PRO A 449 3.14 0.54 -9.00
CA PRO A 449 3.15 0.07 -10.39
C PRO A 449 1.83 -0.56 -10.84
N ALA A 450 1.17 -1.38 -10.00
CA ALA A 450 -0.11 -2.01 -10.36
C ALA A 450 -1.31 -1.44 -9.59
N LEU A 451 -1.28 -0.14 -9.30
CA LEU A 451 -2.28 0.57 -8.49
C LEU A 451 -3.73 0.46 -8.99
N THR A 452 -3.96 0.16 -10.28
CA THR A 452 -5.29 -0.05 -10.86
C THR A 452 -5.83 -1.48 -10.72
N THR A 453 -5.07 -2.38 -10.10
CA THR A 453 -5.42 -3.81 -9.93
C THR A 453 -5.52 -4.19 -8.45
N PRO A 454 -6.39 -5.15 -8.05
CA PRO A 454 -6.39 -5.68 -6.68
C PRO A 454 -5.07 -6.41 -6.37
N GLN A 455 -4.57 -6.29 -5.15
CA GLN A 455 -3.28 -6.84 -4.73
C GLN A 455 -3.44 -7.63 -3.43
N PHE A 456 -3.16 -8.94 -3.47
CA PHE A 456 -3.41 -9.87 -2.35
C PHE A 456 -2.09 -10.30 -1.74
N TRP A 457 -1.77 -9.74 -0.58
CA TRP A 457 -0.47 -9.88 0.10
C TRP A 457 -0.62 -10.21 1.59
N ALA A 458 -1.71 -10.86 1.99
CA ALA A 458 -1.98 -11.19 3.39
C ALA A 458 -0.89 -12.11 3.97
N GLY A 459 -0.47 -13.15 3.25
CA GLY A 459 0.59 -14.06 3.66
C GLY A 459 1.95 -13.37 3.76
N ARG A 460 2.24 -12.43 2.85
CA ARG A 460 3.43 -11.59 2.87
C ARG A 460 3.47 -10.69 4.10
N LEU A 461 2.37 -9.99 4.37
CA LEU A 461 2.25 -9.08 5.52
C LEU A 461 2.32 -9.82 6.86
N ARG A 462 1.70 -11.00 6.96
CA ARG A 462 1.88 -11.90 8.12
C ARG A 462 3.36 -12.20 8.37
N SER A 463 4.10 -12.49 7.31
CA SER A 463 5.54 -12.74 7.36
C SER A 463 6.32 -11.51 7.86
N ASP A 464 6.10 -10.34 7.26
CA ASP A 464 6.82 -9.10 7.59
C ASP A 464 6.56 -8.63 9.02
N ILE A 465 5.32 -8.78 9.50
CA ILE A 465 4.93 -8.38 10.86
C ILE A 465 5.46 -9.38 11.89
N ALA A 466 5.43 -10.68 11.58
CA ALA A 466 6.05 -11.71 12.43
C ALA A 466 7.56 -11.48 12.57
N GLU A 467 8.24 -11.17 11.46
CA GLU A 467 9.67 -10.84 11.46
C GLU A 467 9.96 -9.56 12.24
N SER A 468 9.12 -8.53 12.09
CA SER A 468 9.26 -7.27 12.81
C SER A 468 9.11 -7.46 14.32
N TYR A 469 8.11 -8.26 14.74
CA TYR A 469 7.93 -8.59 16.15
C TYR A 469 9.15 -9.33 16.72
N ALA A 470 9.64 -10.35 16.00
CA ALA A 470 10.83 -11.11 16.41
C ALA A 470 12.12 -10.26 16.42
N ALA A 471 12.21 -9.26 15.54
CA ALA A 471 13.31 -8.30 15.50
C ALA A 471 13.30 -7.32 16.69
N GLY A 472 12.22 -7.29 17.47
CA GLY A 472 12.02 -6.38 18.60
C GLY A 472 11.48 -5.01 18.18
N CYS A 473 10.79 -4.93 17.05
CA CYS A 473 10.09 -3.72 16.66
C CYS A 473 8.92 -3.43 17.60
N SER A 474 8.74 -2.17 17.97
CA SER A 474 7.71 -1.72 18.90
C SER A 474 6.50 -1.10 18.20
N GLY A 475 6.60 -0.83 16.89
CA GLY A 475 5.48 -0.38 16.07
C GLY A 475 5.49 -0.97 14.67
N ILE A 476 4.36 -0.84 13.96
CA ILE A 476 4.18 -1.14 12.53
C ILE A 476 3.31 -0.05 11.91
N VAL A 477 3.67 0.40 10.71
CA VAL A 477 2.84 1.30 9.90
C VAL A 477 2.56 0.67 8.53
N GLY A 478 1.31 0.74 8.06
CA GLY A 478 0.91 0.26 6.74
C GLY A 478 0.72 1.41 5.77
N ASN A 479 1.51 1.43 4.69
CA ASN A 479 1.41 2.33 3.56
C ASN A 479 0.33 1.88 2.56
N PHE A 480 -0.58 2.76 2.14
CA PHE A 480 -1.65 2.41 1.18
C PHE A 480 -2.29 3.64 0.50
N TRP A 481 -3.07 3.36 -0.54
CA TRP A 481 -3.92 4.32 -1.26
C TRP A 481 -5.39 3.95 -1.18
N ARG A 482 -5.73 2.70 -1.46
CA ARG A 482 -7.10 2.20 -1.61
C ARG A 482 -7.55 1.47 -0.35
N THR A 483 -8.85 1.47 -0.04
CA THR A 483 -9.36 0.87 1.22
C THR A 483 -10.08 -0.46 1.04
N ARG A 484 -10.86 -0.62 -0.04
CA ARG A 484 -11.73 -1.79 -0.22
C ARG A 484 -11.08 -2.94 -1.00
N SER A 485 -10.40 -2.63 -2.10
CA SER A 485 -9.75 -3.64 -2.96
C SER A 485 -8.54 -4.33 -2.31
N ILE A 486 -8.03 -3.77 -1.20
CA ILE A 486 -6.95 -4.32 -0.39
C ILE A 486 -7.38 -4.64 1.05
N ALA A 487 -8.70 -4.72 1.32
CA ALA A 487 -9.22 -4.99 2.66
C ALA A 487 -8.58 -6.22 3.36
N PRO A 488 -8.32 -7.37 2.66
CA PRO A 488 -7.62 -8.49 3.29
C PRO A 488 -6.23 -8.16 3.82
N ASN A 489 -5.48 -7.27 3.14
CA ASN A 489 -4.13 -6.87 3.53
C ASN A 489 -4.15 -6.04 4.81
N ILE A 490 -5.11 -5.10 4.91
CA ILE A 490 -5.30 -4.27 6.10
C ILE A 490 -5.74 -5.13 7.30
N ILE A 491 -6.66 -6.07 7.11
CA ILE A 491 -7.07 -7.02 8.16
C ILE A 491 -5.88 -7.87 8.61
N ALA A 492 -5.10 -8.40 7.67
CA ALA A 492 -3.91 -9.18 7.98
C ALA A 492 -2.92 -8.41 8.84
N MET A 493 -2.72 -7.13 8.52
CA MET A 493 -1.90 -6.24 9.33
C MET A 493 -2.48 -6.00 10.73
N ALA A 494 -3.76 -5.66 10.83
CA ALA A 494 -4.43 -5.37 12.09
C ALA A 494 -4.36 -6.57 13.05
N ASP A 495 -4.73 -7.75 12.56
CA ASP A 495 -4.77 -8.98 13.33
C ASP A 495 -3.37 -9.40 13.79
N ALA A 496 -2.38 -9.34 12.90
CA ALA A 496 -1.00 -9.72 13.22
C ALA A 496 -0.32 -8.79 14.24
N CYS A 497 -0.87 -7.60 14.46
CA CYS A 497 -0.42 -6.69 15.51
C CYS A 497 -0.91 -7.08 16.93
N TRP A 498 -1.86 -8.03 17.02
CA TRP A 498 -2.45 -8.50 18.27
C TRP A 498 -2.20 -9.99 18.52
N GLU A 499 -2.28 -10.83 17.48
CA GLU A 499 -2.24 -12.29 17.63
C GLU A 499 -1.47 -12.95 16.48
N GLN A 500 -0.52 -13.81 16.84
CA GLN A 500 0.30 -14.56 15.88
C GLN A 500 0.38 -16.05 16.19
N GLU A 501 0.07 -16.48 17.42
CA GLU A 501 0.34 -17.85 17.91
C GLU A 501 -0.30 -18.95 17.03
N ASP A 502 -1.52 -18.72 16.56
CA ASP A 502 -2.30 -19.72 15.81
C ASP A 502 -1.78 -19.98 14.38
N TRP A 503 -0.98 -19.07 13.81
CA TRP A 503 -0.56 -19.15 12.40
C TRP A 503 0.94 -18.92 12.17
N ASN A 504 1.66 -18.32 13.12
CA ASN A 504 3.11 -18.09 13.05
C ASN A 504 3.86 -19.25 13.72
N PRO A 505 4.47 -20.17 12.96
CA PRO A 505 5.19 -21.31 13.54
C PRO A 505 6.45 -20.91 14.31
N ASP A 506 6.91 -19.67 14.17
CA ASP A 506 8.09 -19.11 14.84
C ASP A 506 7.74 -18.12 15.96
N PHE A 507 6.46 -18.02 16.35
CA PHE A 507 6.05 -17.16 17.45
C PHE A 507 6.82 -17.52 18.75
N GLY A 508 7.37 -16.50 19.40
CA GLY A 508 8.19 -16.64 20.60
C GLY A 508 9.62 -17.20 20.37
N LYS A 509 10.00 -17.57 19.14
CA LYS A 509 11.38 -18.00 18.84
C LYS A 509 12.29 -16.80 18.56
N PRO A 510 13.61 -16.92 18.80
CA PRO A 510 14.56 -15.88 18.43
C PRO A 510 14.53 -15.60 16.92
N TYR A 511 14.62 -14.33 16.54
CA TYR A 511 14.74 -13.93 15.14
C TYR A 511 15.98 -14.56 14.52
N GLN A 512 15.77 -15.30 13.43
CA GLN A 512 16.82 -15.90 12.62
C GLN A 512 16.68 -15.41 11.19
N TYR A 513 17.63 -14.60 10.76
CA TYR A 513 17.80 -14.23 9.37
C TYR A 513 19.17 -14.74 8.93
N VAL A 514 19.17 -15.87 8.22
CA VAL A 514 20.39 -16.44 7.63
C VAL A 514 20.33 -16.18 6.12
N PRO A 515 20.95 -15.10 5.63
CA PRO A 515 21.07 -14.89 4.20
C PRO A 515 22.05 -15.93 3.63
N VAL A 516 21.64 -16.66 2.59
CA VAL A 516 22.57 -17.51 1.83
C VAL A 516 23.07 -16.70 0.63
N PRO A 517 24.38 -16.44 0.50
CA PRO A 517 24.91 -15.79 -0.70
C PRO A 517 24.66 -16.65 -1.94
N THR A 518 23.89 -16.14 -2.90
CA THR A 518 23.52 -16.88 -4.13
C THR A 518 24.14 -16.35 -5.41
N ASN A 519 24.75 -15.15 -5.42
CA ASN A 519 25.20 -14.52 -6.66
C ASN A 519 26.72 -14.35 -6.73
N ASP A 520 27.21 -14.22 -7.95
CA ASP A 520 28.55 -13.72 -8.22
C ASP A 520 28.66 -12.26 -7.84
N ILE A 521 29.82 -11.84 -7.34
CA ILE A 521 30.03 -10.47 -6.89
C ILE A 521 31.25 -9.86 -7.55
N ARG A 522 31.14 -8.56 -7.86
CA ARG A 522 32.28 -7.65 -8.04
C ARG A 522 32.53 -6.92 -6.73
N ILE A 523 33.80 -6.69 -6.40
CA ILE A 523 34.24 -5.95 -5.21
C ILE A 523 34.97 -4.69 -5.70
N GLY A 524 34.44 -3.51 -5.34
CA GLY A 524 34.91 -2.23 -5.87
C GLY A 524 34.50 -1.99 -7.32
N GLY A 525 35.08 -0.96 -7.96
CA GLY A 525 34.86 -0.66 -9.37
C GLY A 525 33.98 0.56 -9.67
N VAL A 526 34.58 1.74 -9.86
CA VAL A 526 33.87 2.95 -10.33
C VAL A 526 33.80 2.96 -11.87
N GLY A 527 32.64 3.33 -12.41
CA GLY A 527 32.40 3.37 -13.86
C GLY A 527 32.85 4.68 -14.50
N THR A 528 33.85 4.62 -15.36
CA THR A 528 34.29 5.75 -16.21
C THR A 528 34.87 5.20 -17.51
N ASN A 529 34.13 5.22 -18.61
CA ASN A 529 34.66 4.79 -19.91
C ASN A 529 35.30 5.96 -20.64
N TYR A 530 36.54 5.78 -21.11
CA TYR A 530 37.21 6.71 -22.02
C TYR A 530 37.15 6.10 -23.41
N TYR A 531 36.09 6.40 -24.18
CA TYR A 531 35.93 5.86 -25.54
C TYR A 531 37.12 6.26 -26.43
N ARG A 532 37.95 5.27 -26.79
CA ARG A 532 39.17 5.38 -27.61
C ARG A 532 39.18 4.31 -28.69
N HIS A 533 39.98 4.54 -29.74
CA HIS A 533 40.29 3.48 -30.68
C HIS A 533 41.43 2.62 -30.10
N ILE A 534 41.15 1.33 -29.85
CA ILE A 534 42.10 0.41 -29.23
C ILE A 534 42.83 -0.39 -30.31
N LYS A 535 44.15 -0.29 -30.34
CA LYS A 535 45.03 -1.00 -31.26
C LYS A 535 45.14 -2.48 -30.88
N GLY A 536 45.34 -3.34 -31.88
CA GLY A 536 45.57 -4.77 -31.67
C GLY A 536 44.32 -5.59 -31.39
N THR A 537 43.12 -5.02 -31.57
CA THR A 537 41.84 -5.73 -31.44
C THR A 537 40.81 -5.21 -32.44
N GLU A 538 39.98 -6.10 -32.96
CA GLU A 538 38.77 -5.72 -33.72
C GLU A 538 37.57 -5.49 -32.77
N ASP A 539 37.66 -5.98 -31.54
CA ASP A 539 36.62 -5.83 -30.53
C ASP A 539 36.78 -4.52 -29.77
N GLN A 540 36.39 -3.42 -30.42
CA GLN A 540 36.53 -2.09 -29.84
C GLN A 540 35.63 -1.89 -28.62
N TYR A 541 34.49 -2.56 -28.55
CA TYR A 541 33.56 -2.40 -27.43
C TYR A 541 34.17 -2.95 -26.14
N LEU A 542 34.60 -4.22 -26.16
CA LEU A 542 35.07 -4.93 -24.97
C LEU A 542 36.32 -4.30 -24.31
N TYR A 543 37.16 -3.63 -25.09
CA TYR A 543 38.35 -2.93 -24.57
C TYR A 543 38.08 -1.44 -24.26
N ASN A 544 36.84 -0.97 -24.41
CA ASN A 544 36.42 0.36 -23.98
C ASN A 544 35.43 0.30 -22.81
N THR A 545 34.80 -0.84 -22.56
CA THR A 545 34.03 -1.13 -21.35
C THR A 545 34.98 -1.58 -20.25
N GLN A 546 35.26 -0.71 -19.27
CA GLN A 546 36.15 -1.05 -18.16
C GLN A 546 35.78 -0.34 -16.87
N ARG A 547 36.18 -0.95 -15.75
CA ARG A 547 36.09 -0.32 -14.42
C ARG A 547 37.45 -0.05 -13.83
N TYR A 548 37.53 1.01 -13.04
CA TYR A 548 38.71 1.40 -12.26
C TYR A 548 38.44 1.19 -10.78
N ASP A 549 39.50 1.09 -9.97
CA ASP A 549 39.40 0.85 -8.51
C ASP A 549 38.72 -0.48 -8.17
N LEU A 550 39.05 -1.52 -8.95
CA LEU A 550 38.61 -2.89 -8.69
C LEU A 550 39.42 -3.53 -7.57
N GLU A 551 38.73 -4.15 -6.62
CA GLU A 551 39.37 -4.92 -5.53
C GLU A 551 39.30 -6.42 -5.78
N GLY A 552 38.29 -6.90 -6.51
CA GLY A 552 38.17 -8.33 -6.81
C GLY A 552 36.84 -8.79 -7.36
N PHE A 553 36.70 -10.11 -7.48
CA PHE A 553 35.48 -10.82 -7.86
C PHE A 553 35.36 -12.12 -7.06
N LYS A 554 34.12 -12.53 -6.76
CA LYS A 554 33.84 -13.92 -6.39
C LYS A 554 32.84 -14.48 -7.37
N VAL A 555 33.26 -15.47 -8.15
CA VAL A 555 32.49 -16.05 -9.25
C VAL A 555 32.18 -17.50 -8.95
N LYS A 556 30.90 -17.86 -8.93
CA LYS A 556 30.42 -19.22 -8.86
C LYS A 556 30.80 -19.96 -10.13
N VAL A 557 31.54 -21.04 -9.93
CA VAL A 557 31.93 -21.99 -10.96
C VAL A 557 31.82 -23.40 -10.37
N PRO A 558 31.55 -24.43 -11.17
CA PRO A 558 31.62 -25.80 -10.68
C PRO A 558 33.00 -26.12 -10.07
N ASN A 559 33.10 -27.15 -9.24
CA ASN A 559 34.42 -27.62 -8.79
C ASN A 559 35.20 -28.18 -9.97
N GLY A 560 36.47 -27.82 -10.10
CA GLY A 560 37.25 -28.09 -11.30
C GLY A 560 38.62 -27.41 -11.31
N ASN A 561 39.33 -27.56 -12.43
CA ASN A 561 40.57 -26.82 -12.69
C ASN A 561 40.33 -25.85 -13.85
N TYR A 562 40.61 -24.58 -13.61
CA TYR A 562 40.31 -23.48 -14.51
C TYR A 562 41.54 -22.60 -14.73
N LYS A 563 41.65 -21.99 -15.90
CA LYS A 563 42.52 -20.84 -16.13
C LYS A 563 41.63 -19.61 -16.32
N VAL A 564 42.15 -18.44 -15.96
CA VAL A 564 41.45 -17.16 -16.13
C VAL A 564 42.28 -16.28 -17.06
N THR A 565 41.65 -15.78 -18.11
CA THR A 565 42.25 -14.83 -19.06
C THR A 565 41.66 -13.45 -18.80
N PHE A 566 42.50 -12.49 -18.44
CA PHE A 566 42.15 -11.11 -18.15
C PHE A 566 42.45 -10.21 -19.34
N LEU A 567 41.52 -9.30 -19.65
CA LEU A 567 41.57 -8.39 -20.80
C LEU A 567 41.72 -6.95 -20.29
N PHE A 568 42.74 -6.25 -20.81
CA PHE A 568 43.08 -4.88 -20.42
C PHE A 568 43.33 -4.00 -21.63
N SER A 569 43.14 -2.69 -21.44
CA SER A 569 43.59 -1.64 -22.36
C SER A 569 43.82 -0.34 -21.61
N GLU A 570 45.08 0.06 -21.46
CA GLU A 570 45.42 1.29 -20.76
C GLU A 570 45.03 2.53 -21.57
N THR A 571 43.96 3.22 -21.17
CA THR A 571 43.44 4.42 -21.85
C THR A 571 43.67 5.72 -21.05
N MET A 572 44.01 5.61 -19.76
CA MET A 572 44.13 6.73 -18.84
C MET A 572 45.56 7.29 -18.82
N PHE A 573 46.55 6.44 -18.55
CA PHE A 573 47.94 6.87 -18.41
C PHE A 573 48.73 6.81 -19.72
N ASN A 574 49.70 7.71 -19.85
CA ASN A 574 50.50 7.93 -21.05
C ASN A 574 52.02 7.68 -20.85
N GLU A 575 52.41 7.09 -19.72
CA GLU A 575 53.79 6.71 -19.38
C GLU A 575 53.78 5.49 -18.43
N PRO A 576 54.86 4.68 -18.38
CA PRO A 576 54.91 3.48 -17.53
C PRO A 576 54.98 3.86 -16.04
N GLU A 577 54.79 2.87 -15.17
CA GLU A 577 54.91 2.95 -13.70
C GLU A 577 53.87 3.84 -12.99
N LYS A 578 52.89 4.40 -13.72
CA LYS A 578 51.75 5.12 -13.12
C LYS A 578 50.64 4.23 -12.61
N ARG A 579 50.57 3.01 -13.14
CA ARG A 579 49.61 1.99 -12.74
C ARG A 579 50.30 0.64 -12.67
N VAL A 580 50.50 0.16 -11.45
CA VAL A 580 51.12 -1.13 -11.17
C VAL A 580 50.27 -1.85 -10.12
N PHE A 581 49.88 -3.09 -10.37
CA PHE A 581 49.12 -3.89 -9.42
C PHE A 581 49.49 -5.38 -9.48
N HIS A 582 49.00 -6.15 -8.53
CA HIS A 582 49.04 -7.61 -8.57
C HIS A 582 47.64 -8.18 -8.77
N LEU A 583 47.56 -9.37 -9.33
CA LEU A 583 46.36 -10.19 -9.37
C LEU A 583 46.60 -11.46 -8.59
N LYS A 584 45.70 -11.76 -7.66
CA LYS A 584 45.68 -13.02 -6.94
C LYS A 584 44.44 -13.81 -7.33
N ILE A 585 44.61 -15.09 -7.65
CA ILE A 585 43.52 -16.01 -7.98
C ILE A 585 43.56 -17.17 -6.97
N GLN A 586 42.44 -17.41 -6.31
CA GLN A 586 42.37 -18.26 -5.11
C GLN A 586 43.42 -17.84 -4.07
N ASP A 587 43.82 -18.74 -3.18
CA ASP A 587 44.78 -18.42 -2.11
C ASP A 587 46.26 -18.51 -2.53
N SER A 588 46.57 -18.83 -3.79
CA SER A 588 47.91 -19.34 -4.14
C SER A 588 48.54 -18.75 -5.41
N GLU A 589 47.78 -18.36 -6.43
CA GLU A 589 48.36 -17.93 -7.70
C GLU A 589 48.40 -16.42 -7.80
N ILE A 590 49.60 -15.84 -7.98
CA ILE A 590 49.80 -14.39 -7.99
C ILE A 590 50.54 -13.97 -9.27
N LEU A 591 49.93 -13.09 -10.05
CA LEU A 591 50.56 -12.34 -11.14
C LEU A 591 51.03 -10.99 -10.58
N ARG A 592 52.34 -10.76 -10.57
CA ARG A 592 52.95 -9.60 -9.90
C ARG A 592 53.35 -8.50 -10.87
N ASN A 593 53.43 -7.27 -10.35
CA ASN A 593 53.94 -6.07 -11.01
C ASN A 593 53.36 -5.82 -12.41
N ILE A 594 52.04 -5.95 -12.56
CA ILE A 594 51.35 -5.74 -13.83
C ILE A 594 51.33 -4.25 -14.14
N ASP A 595 51.98 -3.87 -15.25
CA ASP A 595 51.94 -2.54 -15.84
C ASP A 595 51.55 -2.68 -17.32
N VAL A 596 50.27 -2.39 -17.61
CA VAL A 596 49.70 -2.56 -18.95
C VAL A 596 50.30 -1.56 -19.94
N PHE A 597 50.60 -0.33 -19.51
CA PHE A 597 51.26 0.66 -20.37
C PHE A 597 52.65 0.17 -20.79
N LYS A 598 53.44 -0.34 -19.84
CA LYS A 598 54.78 -0.87 -20.12
C LYS A 598 54.74 -2.08 -21.05
N ALA A 599 53.69 -2.89 -20.95
CA ALA A 599 53.54 -4.10 -21.75
C ALA A 599 53.03 -3.85 -23.19
N ALA A 600 52.05 -2.96 -23.37
CA ALA A 600 51.34 -2.79 -24.64
C ALA A 600 51.26 -1.34 -25.15
N GLY A 601 51.67 -0.36 -24.33
CA GLY A 601 51.49 1.06 -24.61
C GLY A 601 50.05 1.54 -24.40
N ARG A 602 49.83 2.83 -24.66
CA ARG A 602 48.51 3.46 -24.58
C ARG A 602 47.58 2.99 -25.69
N ASP A 603 46.29 2.84 -25.35
CA ASP A 603 45.20 2.53 -26.27
C ASP A 603 45.50 1.26 -27.10
N SER A 604 46.06 0.25 -26.43
CA SER A 604 46.40 -1.06 -27.02
C SER A 604 45.78 -2.18 -26.18
N ALA A 605 45.25 -3.20 -26.85
CA ALA A 605 44.75 -4.40 -26.20
C ALA A 605 45.90 -5.20 -25.58
N TYR A 606 45.69 -5.69 -24.36
CA TYR A 606 46.62 -6.53 -23.64
C TYR A 606 45.87 -7.64 -22.90
N THR A 607 46.47 -8.83 -22.85
CA THR A 607 45.84 -10.00 -22.24
C THR A 607 46.84 -10.73 -21.35
N ILE A 608 46.39 -11.15 -20.18
CA ILE A 608 47.17 -11.98 -19.26
C ILE A 608 46.35 -13.21 -18.90
N THR A 609 46.93 -14.40 -19.07
CA THR A 609 46.27 -15.67 -18.71
C THR A 609 46.99 -16.30 -17.53
N SER A 610 46.21 -16.72 -16.53
CA SER A 610 46.72 -17.49 -15.39
C SER A 610 47.10 -18.93 -15.79
N GLY A 611 47.87 -19.59 -14.93
CA GLY A 611 47.93 -21.03 -14.83
C GLY A 611 46.58 -21.64 -14.41
N MET A 612 46.60 -22.97 -14.26
CA MET A 612 45.42 -23.73 -13.84
C MET A 612 45.25 -23.64 -12.32
N VAL A 613 44.15 -23.03 -11.89
CA VAL A 613 43.70 -22.95 -10.50
C VAL A 613 42.63 -23.98 -10.20
N LYS A 614 42.76 -24.63 -9.04
CA LYS A 614 41.76 -25.57 -8.53
C LYS A 614 40.68 -24.82 -7.75
N VAL A 615 39.42 -25.16 -8.03
CA VAL A 615 38.24 -24.73 -7.27
C VAL A 615 37.56 -25.97 -6.68
N ASP A 616 37.35 -25.99 -5.35
CA ASP A 616 36.72 -27.09 -4.61
C ASP A 616 35.57 -26.65 -3.67
N ASN A 617 35.23 -25.35 -3.68
CA ASN A 617 34.15 -24.76 -2.87
C ASN A 617 33.11 -24.00 -3.72
N TYR A 618 32.99 -24.36 -5.00
CA TYR A 618 32.09 -23.75 -5.99
C TYR A 618 32.29 -22.25 -6.21
N THR A 619 33.41 -21.66 -5.78
CA THR A 619 33.64 -20.22 -5.85
C THR A 619 35.08 -19.95 -6.24
N LEU A 620 35.27 -19.27 -7.37
CA LEU A 620 36.54 -18.73 -7.83
C LEU A 620 36.72 -17.30 -7.28
N ASN A 621 37.77 -17.08 -6.51
CA ASN A 621 38.12 -15.78 -5.96
C ASN A 621 39.21 -15.13 -6.80
N ILE A 622 39.00 -13.87 -7.17
CA ILE A 622 39.97 -13.02 -7.87
C ILE A 622 40.14 -11.76 -7.03
N GLN A 623 41.38 -11.34 -6.78
CA GLN A 623 41.69 -10.17 -5.99
C GLN A 623 42.74 -9.31 -6.71
N PHE A 624 42.52 -8.00 -6.70
CA PHE A 624 43.44 -6.99 -7.22
C PHE A 624 44.13 -6.31 -6.04
N GLU A 625 45.45 -6.19 -6.11
CA GLU A 625 46.26 -5.53 -5.07
C GLU A 625 47.02 -4.36 -5.71
N PRO A 626 46.58 -3.10 -5.52
CA PRO A 626 47.26 -1.95 -6.08
C PRO A 626 48.64 -1.76 -5.45
N VAL A 627 49.64 -1.48 -6.29
CA VAL A 627 50.99 -1.05 -5.86
C VAL A 627 51.16 0.45 -6.10
N VAL A 628 50.79 0.91 -7.30
CA VAL A 628 50.77 2.32 -7.69
C VAL A 628 49.53 2.58 -8.56
N GLY A 629 48.77 3.63 -8.25
CA GLY A 629 47.59 4.04 -9.03
C GLY A 629 46.37 3.10 -8.90
N PRO A 630 45.24 3.45 -9.53
CA PRO A 630 44.00 2.67 -9.46
C PRO A 630 44.12 1.38 -10.29
N THR A 631 43.59 0.26 -9.82
CA THR A 631 43.46 -1.00 -10.59
C THR A 631 42.38 -0.86 -11.66
N PHE A 632 42.38 -1.75 -12.66
CA PHE A 632 41.35 -1.75 -13.71
C PHE A 632 41.24 -3.08 -14.43
N LEU A 633 40.12 -3.33 -15.11
CA LEU A 633 39.91 -4.49 -15.97
C LEU A 633 38.79 -4.19 -16.97
N SER A 634 38.93 -4.69 -18.20
CA SER A 634 37.92 -4.56 -19.26
C SER A 634 37.03 -5.82 -19.38
N GLY A 635 37.60 -7.01 -19.15
CA GLY A 635 36.83 -8.25 -19.10
C GLY A 635 37.68 -9.43 -18.66
N PHE A 636 37.04 -10.57 -18.38
CA PHE A 636 37.76 -11.82 -18.14
C PHE A 636 37.01 -13.07 -18.58
N ILE A 637 37.78 -14.12 -18.88
CA ILE A 637 37.30 -15.40 -19.41
C ILE A 637 37.79 -16.52 -18.49
N ILE A 638 36.88 -17.36 -18.02
CA ILE A 638 37.16 -18.55 -17.23
C ILE A 638 37.01 -19.77 -18.14
N GLU A 639 38.05 -20.60 -18.24
CA GLU A 639 38.04 -21.81 -19.08
C GLU A 639 38.67 -22.99 -18.33
N GLY A 640 38.07 -24.19 -18.42
CA GLY A 640 38.61 -25.34 -17.71
C GLY A 640 37.82 -26.62 -17.88
N LYS A 641 38.05 -27.55 -16.95
CA LYS A 641 37.32 -28.83 -16.87
C LYS A 641 36.77 -29.06 -15.47
N THR A 642 35.53 -29.52 -15.40
CA THR A 642 34.83 -29.83 -14.14
C THR A 642 35.35 -31.13 -13.51
N ALA A 643 35.24 -31.26 -12.18
CA ALA A 643 35.75 -32.39 -11.38
C ALA A 643 34.69 -33.10 -10.53
N ASP A 644 33.43 -32.64 -10.55
CA ASP A 644 32.41 -32.93 -9.52
C ASP A 644 31.44 -34.09 -9.84
N VAL A 645 30.75 -34.62 -8.81
CA VAL A 645 29.94 -35.86 -8.84
C VAL A 645 28.51 -35.69 -9.40
N ASN A 646 28.00 -34.46 -9.46
CA ASN A 646 26.67 -34.11 -9.99
C ASN A 646 26.73 -33.52 -11.42
N GLN A 647 27.91 -33.54 -12.05
CA GLN A 647 28.16 -33.17 -13.45
C GLN A 647 29.12 -34.21 -14.08
N ILE A 648 29.22 -34.27 -15.40
CA ILE A 648 30.14 -35.23 -16.05
C ILE A 648 31.59 -34.75 -15.84
N LYS A 649 32.36 -35.50 -15.04
CA LYS A 649 33.78 -35.24 -14.78
C LYS A 649 34.57 -35.09 -16.09
N GLY A 650 35.31 -33.98 -16.22
CA GLY A 650 36.14 -33.70 -17.40
C GLY A 650 35.45 -32.89 -18.51
N THR A 651 34.20 -32.44 -18.30
CA THR A 651 33.47 -31.62 -19.27
C THR A 651 34.09 -30.23 -19.41
N PRO A 652 34.29 -29.70 -20.63
CA PRO A 652 34.72 -28.33 -20.83
C PRO A 652 33.73 -27.32 -20.24
N TYR A 653 34.25 -26.32 -19.53
CA TYR A 653 33.48 -25.21 -18.98
C TYR A 653 34.10 -23.89 -19.44
N ARG A 654 33.25 -22.96 -19.86
CA ARG A 654 33.66 -21.61 -20.29
C ARG A 654 32.64 -20.58 -19.85
N ARG A 655 33.11 -19.45 -19.31
CA ARG A 655 32.29 -18.30 -18.90
C ARG A 655 33.05 -16.99 -19.11
N CYS A 656 32.38 -15.95 -19.62
CA CYS A 656 33.00 -14.68 -19.97
C CYS A 656 32.24 -13.52 -19.33
N ILE A 657 32.93 -12.57 -18.73
CA ILE A 657 32.34 -11.41 -18.02
C ILE A 657 32.89 -10.11 -18.62
N ASP A 658 32.00 -9.23 -19.08
CA ASP A 658 32.31 -7.87 -19.53
C ASP A 658 32.31 -6.93 -18.32
N VAL A 659 33.45 -6.34 -17.98
CA VAL A 659 33.60 -5.55 -16.76
C VAL A 659 33.36 -4.08 -17.08
N GLY A 660 32.25 -3.53 -16.61
CA GLY A 660 31.79 -2.18 -16.94
C GLY A 660 30.84 -2.11 -18.13
N GLY A 661 30.62 -3.22 -18.84
CA GLY A 661 29.68 -3.34 -19.96
C GLY A 661 28.41 -4.15 -19.65
N GLY A 662 27.56 -4.26 -20.66
CA GLY A 662 26.33 -5.06 -20.63
C GLY A 662 26.52 -6.44 -21.26
N LEU A 663 25.43 -7.15 -21.54
CA LEU A 663 25.48 -8.41 -22.28
C LEU A 663 26.00 -8.16 -23.70
N TYR A 664 27.13 -8.77 -24.06
CA TYR A 664 27.82 -8.51 -25.32
C TYR A 664 28.49 -9.77 -25.88
N LYS A 665 28.02 -10.24 -27.04
CA LYS A 665 28.47 -11.52 -27.65
C LYS A 665 28.34 -12.68 -26.65
N ASP A 666 29.44 -13.39 -26.39
CA ASP A 666 29.55 -14.47 -25.41
C ASP A 666 29.86 -13.99 -23.99
N PHE A 667 29.96 -12.67 -23.78
CA PHE A 667 30.19 -12.06 -22.48
C PHE A 667 28.86 -11.70 -21.80
N GLU A 668 28.75 -12.16 -20.55
CA GLU A 668 27.70 -11.75 -19.63
C GLU A 668 27.96 -10.30 -19.18
N ALA A 669 26.88 -9.62 -18.81
CA ALA A 669 26.96 -8.29 -18.22
C ALA A 669 27.80 -8.29 -16.94
N ASP A 670 28.31 -7.12 -16.60
CA ASP A 670 29.11 -6.93 -15.40
C ASP A 670 28.40 -7.40 -14.12
N LEU A 671 29.19 -7.91 -13.18
CA LEU A 671 28.70 -8.48 -11.94
C LEU A 671 28.24 -7.37 -10.96
N SER A 672 27.19 -7.66 -10.22
CA SER A 672 26.67 -6.77 -9.18
C SER A 672 27.66 -6.66 -8.02
N GLU A 673 27.68 -5.49 -7.36
CA GLU A 673 28.33 -5.34 -6.05
C GLU A 673 27.49 -5.93 -4.92
N GLN A 674 26.23 -6.26 -5.18
CA GLN A 674 25.28 -6.75 -4.18
C GLN A 674 25.31 -8.28 -4.09
N VAL A 675 25.41 -8.79 -2.87
CA VAL A 675 25.22 -10.22 -2.57
C VAL A 675 23.74 -10.54 -2.73
N GLY A 676 23.38 -11.33 -3.75
CA GLY A 676 22.06 -11.96 -3.76
C GLY A 676 21.94 -12.85 -2.53
N ASN A 677 20.93 -12.61 -1.70
CA ASN A 677 20.68 -13.40 -0.50
C ASN A 677 19.41 -14.23 -0.72
N LYS A 678 19.54 -15.54 -0.96
CA LYS A 678 18.36 -16.42 -0.92
C LYS A 678 18.13 -16.84 0.52
N GLN A 679 16.92 -16.60 1.01
CA GLN A 679 16.54 -16.99 2.35
C GLN A 679 16.02 -18.45 2.35
N GLN A 680 16.31 -19.20 3.41
CA GLN A 680 15.79 -20.57 3.58
C GLN A 680 14.26 -20.61 3.77
N LYS A 681 13.63 -19.51 4.22
CA LYS A 681 12.20 -19.46 4.57
C LYS A 681 11.31 -18.97 3.41
N PRO A 682 10.09 -19.52 3.26
CA PRO A 682 9.09 -18.99 2.34
C PRO A 682 8.80 -17.50 2.56
N ARG A 683 8.63 -16.73 1.49
CA ARG A 683 8.28 -15.29 1.58
C ARG A 683 6.97 -15.09 2.33
N ASP A 684 5.98 -15.92 2.02
CA ASP A 684 4.62 -15.84 2.52
C ASP A 684 4.38 -16.85 3.65
N MET A 685 3.69 -16.41 4.72
CA MET A 685 3.10 -17.30 5.71
C MET A 685 1.67 -17.68 5.33
N SER A 686 1.12 -18.74 5.92
CA SER A 686 -0.27 -19.15 5.64
C SER A 686 -1.24 -17.99 5.94
N ALA A 687 -2.13 -17.71 4.99
CA ALA A 687 -3.26 -16.78 5.14
C ALA A 687 -4.62 -17.51 5.21
N THR A 688 -4.62 -18.85 5.30
CA THR A 688 -5.81 -19.71 5.22
C THR A 688 -6.89 -19.29 6.22
N SER A 689 -6.52 -19.14 7.50
CA SER A 689 -7.46 -18.80 8.57
C SER A 689 -8.08 -17.42 8.38
N LEU A 690 -7.31 -16.46 7.86
CA LEU A 690 -7.80 -15.11 7.58
C LEU A 690 -8.81 -15.12 6.45
N TYR A 691 -8.50 -15.76 5.33
CA TYR A 691 -9.41 -15.79 4.19
C TYR A 691 -10.68 -16.58 4.50
N GLN A 692 -10.59 -17.65 5.28
CA GLN A 692 -11.78 -18.40 5.74
C GLN A 692 -12.69 -17.52 6.59
N ASP A 693 -12.12 -16.83 7.57
CA ASP A 693 -12.88 -15.94 8.44
C ASP A 693 -13.50 -14.77 7.66
N TYR A 694 -12.68 -14.06 6.88
CA TYR A 694 -13.12 -12.94 6.06
C TYR A 694 -14.22 -13.35 5.09
N ALA A 695 -14.01 -14.40 4.29
CA ALA A 695 -14.97 -14.82 3.27
C ALA A 695 -16.29 -15.36 3.85
N CYS A 696 -16.26 -16.04 5.01
CA CYS A 696 -17.48 -16.53 5.65
C CYS A 696 -18.37 -15.40 6.18
N HIS A 697 -17.78 -14.32 6.70
CA HIS A 697 -18.53 -13.16 7.18
C HIS A 697 -18.95 -12.24 6.02
N GLU A 698 -18.11 -12.13 4.99
CA GLU A 698 -18.35 -11.26 3.86
C GLU A 698 -19.43 -11.81 2.92
N PHE A 699 -19.39 -13.11 2.61
CA PHE A 699 -20.24 -13.74 1.58
C PHE A 699 -21.26 -14.75 2.14
N GLY A 700 -21.19 -15.04 3.44
CA GLY A 700 -22.02 -16.04 4.11
C GLY A 700 -21.38 -17.43 4.17
N PRO A 701 -21.79 -18.27 5.14
CA PRO A 701 -21.17 -19.56 5.42
C PRO A 701 -21.38 -20.59 4.31
N GLU A 702 -22.38 -20.43 3.44
CA GLU A 702 -22.67 -21.38 2.35
C GLU A 702 -21.55 -21.43 1.29
N VAL A 703 -20.86 -20.32 1.06
CA VAL A 703 -19.82 -20.21 0.02
C VAL A 703 -18.46 -19.78 0.58
N GLY A 704 -18.42 -19.23 1.79
CA GLY A 704 -17.22 -18.58 2.37
C GLY A 704 -15.95 -19.40 2.21
N ASN A 705 -15.93 -20.67 2.64
CA ASN A 705 -14.74 -21.53 2.52
C ASN A 705 -14.28 -21.77 1.07
N ARG A 706 -15.21 -21.82 0.10
CA ARG A 706 -14.86 -22.00 -1.32
C ARG A 706 -14.29 -20.72 -1.90
N VAL A 707 -14.81 -19.55 -1.50
CA VAL A 707 -14.26 -18.26 -1.90
C VAL A 707 -12.90 -18.03 -1.25
N ALA A 708 -12.73 -18.41 0.03
CA ALA A 708 -11.47 -18.33 0.75
C ALA A 708 -10.36 -19.10 0.03
N ALA A 709 -10.63 -20.31 -0.44
CA ALA A 709 -9.67 -21.10 -1.21
C ALA A 709 -9.27 -20.44 -2.53
N ILE A 710 -10.22 -19.75 -3.21
CA ILE A 710 -9.91 -18.95 -4.40
C ILE A 710 -8.98 -17.78 -4.01
N PHE A 711 -9.30 -17.03 -2.97
CA PHE A 711 -8.54 -15.86 -2.55
C PHE A 711 -7.12 -16.25 -2.12
N GLU A 712 -6.98 -17.32 -1.34
CA GLU A 712 -5.69 -17.88 -0.92
C GLU A 712 -4.84 -18.36 -2.11
N SER A 713 -5.46 -18.88 -3.17
CA SER A 713 -4.71 -19.29 -4.38
C SER A 713 -4.06 -18.11 -5.11
N LEU A 714 -4.58 -16.90 -4.91
CA LEU A 714 -4.11 -15.65 -5.53
C LEU A 714 -3.13 -14.88 -4.61
N ASP A 715 -3.04 -15.25 -3.34
CA ASP A 715 -2.30 -14.51 -2.33
C ASP A 715 -0.79 -14.77 -2.38
N GLY A 716 -0.02 -13.68 -2.25
CA GLY A 716 1.42 -13.71 -2.13
C GLY A 716 2.16 -14.03 -3.43
N THR A 717 3.30 -14.70 -3.28
CA THR A 717 4.30 -14.92 -4.33
C THR A 717 4.53 -16.41 -4.65
N VAL A 718 5.19 -16.65 -5.77
CA VAL A 718 5.69 -17.92 -6.28
C VAL A 718 7.17 -17.98 -5.92
N GLY A 719 7.53 -18.94 -5.06
CA GLY A 719 8.90 -19.10 -4.57
C GLY A 719 9.29 -18.10 -3.47
N ASN A 720 10.59 -17.95 -3.24
CA ASN A 720 11.13 -17.13 -2.14
C ASN A 720 11.72 -15.81 -2.62
N GLU A 721 11.79 -15.57 -3.93
CA GLU A 721 12.58 -14.46 -4.47
C GLU A 721 11.82 -13.15 -4.58
N GLY A 722 10.51 -13.11 -4.32
CA GLY A 722 9.74 -11.88 -4.06
C GLY A 722 9.58 -10.88 -5.23
N HIS A 723 10.49 -10.86 -6.21
CA HIS A 723 10.64 -9.71 -7.09
C HIS A 723 9.85 -9.76 -8.41
N LEU A 724 9.38 -10.93 -8.85
CA LEU A 724 8.68 -11.06 -10.15
C LEU A 724 7.58 -12.13 -10.21
N GLY A 725 7.31 -12.84 -9.12
CA GLY A 725 6.45 -14.03 -9.12
C GLY A 725 5.15 -13.85 -8.35
N PHE A 726 4.31 -12.86 -8.62
CA PHE A 726 3.01 -12.76 -7.94
C PHE A 726 2.04 -13.85 -8.41
N ARG A 727 1.26 -14.44 -7.49
CA ARG A 727 0.21 -15.40 -7.88
C ARG A 727 -0.98 -14.71 -8.54
N MET A 728 -1.33 -13.53 -8.03
CA MET A 728 -2.33 -12.67 -8.62
C MET A 728 -1.88 -12.17 -10.01
N PRO A 729 -2.71 -12.24 -11.07
CA PRO A 729 -2.37 -11.67 -12.37
C PRO A 729 -2.19 -10.15 -12.28
N ARG A 730 -1.16 -9.62 -12.96
CA ARG A 730 -0.78 -8.20 -12.92
C ARG A 730 -0.70 -7.60 -14.33
N PRO A 731 -1.84 -7.24 -14.94
CA PRO A 731 -1.87 -6.62 -16.27
C PRO A 731 -1.56 -5.11 -16.27
N ALA A 732 -1.14 -4.55 -15.13
CA ALA A 732 -0.82 -3.13 -14.99
C ALA A 732 0.59 -2.94 -14.42
N ALA A 733 1.28 -1.90 -14.89
CA ALA A 733 2.65 -1.58 -14.51
C ALA A 733 2.92 -0.06 -14.53
N TRP A 734 4.08 0.33 -14.05
CA TRP A 734 4.59 1.70 -14.19
C TRP A 734 5.15 1.92 -15.61
N ILE A 735 4.41 2.62 -16.48
CA ILE A 735 4.83 2.89 -17.87
C ILE A 735 5.07 4.38 -18.09
N THR A 736 4.00 5.17 -18.11
CA THR A 736 4.07 6.65 -18.08
C THR A 736 3.87 7.20 -16.66
N GLY A 737 3.63 6.31 -15.69
CA GLY A 737 3.17 6.55 -14.33
C GLY A 737 2.46 5.29 -13.81
N PRO A 738 1.82 5.34 -12.64
CA PRO A 738 1.29 4.15 -11.96
C PRO A 738 0.07 3.54 -12.67
N GLY A 739 -0.06 2.21 -12.59
CA GLY A 739 -1.29 1.50 -12.93
C GLY A 739 -1.68 1.48 -14.41
N VAL A 740 -0.73 1.69 -15.33
CA VAL A 740 -1.01 1.66 -16.78
C VAL A 740 -1.18 0.22 -17.26
N ILE A 741 -2.24 -0.05 -18.03
CA ILE A 741 -2.44 -1.37 -18.65
C ILE A 741 -1.26 -1.68 -19.58
N GLN A 742 -0.58 -2.79 -19.31
CA GLN A 742 0.62 -3.20 -20.02
C GLN A 742 0.27 -3.98 -21.30
N PRO A 743 0.81 -3.59 -22.47
CA PRO A 743 0.73 -4.42 -23.67
C PRO A 743 1.37 -5.80 -23.44
N ASN A 744 0.70 -6.85 -23.89
CA ASN A 744 1.17 -8.23 -23.80
C ASN A 744 1.09 -8.88 -25.18
N GLU A 745 2.19 -9.40 -25.70
CA GLU A 745 2.20 -10.09 -27.01
C GLU A 745 1.70 -11.54 -26.94
N THR A 746 1.50 -12.06 -25.74
CA THR A 746 0.95 -13.41 -25.51
C THR A 746 -0.51 -13.47 -26.01
N PRO A 747 -0.90 -14.48 -26.80
CA PRO A 747 -2.30 -14.67 -27.19
C PRO A 747 -3.23 -14.78 -25.98
N TRP A 748 -4.44 -14.23 -26.10
CA TRP A 748 -5.41 -14.25 -24.99
C TRP A 748 -5.77 -15.69 -24.57
N GLU A 749 -5.81 -16.63 -25.51
CA GLU A 749 -6.13 -18.03 -25.23
C GLU A 749 -5.13 -18.67 -24.25
N GLU A 750 -3.86 -18.24 -24.29
CA GLU A 750 -2.81 -18.70 -23.38
C GLU A 750 -2.87 -17.92 -22.06
N GLU A 751 -3.03 -16.60 -22.12
CA GLU A 751 -3.05 -15.73 -20.94
C GLU A 751 -4.30 -15.91 -20.07
N ALA A 752 -5.45 -16.25 -20.68
CA ALA A 752 -6.74 -16.41 -20.01
C ALA A 752 -6.73 -17.46 -18.88
N VAL A 753 -5.83 -18.44 -18.95
CA VAL A 753 -5.68 -19.50 -17.93
C VAL A 753 -5.41 -18.89 -16.54
N LYS A 754 -4.65 -17.80 -16.46
CA LYS A 754 -4.36 -17.10 -15.21
C LYS A 754 -5.60 -16.48 -14.55
N TYR A 755 -6.68 -16.33 -15.31
CA TYR A 755 -7.93 -15.70 -14.89
C TYR A 755 -9.09 -16.70 -14.69
N ALA A 756 -8.84 -18.01 -14.80
CA ALA A 756 -9.87 -19.05 -14.65
C ALA A 756 -10.58 -19.04 -13.28
N PHE A 757 -9.96 -18.44 -12.26
CA PHE A 757 -10.56 -18.25 -10.94
C PHE A 757 -11.81 -17.36 -10.98
N VAL A 758 -11.93 -16.47 -11.97
CA VAL A 758 -13.11 -15.60 -12.13
C VAL A 758 -14.35 -16.43 -12.46
N ASP A 759 -14.22 -17.47 -13.28
CA ASP A 759 -15.32 -18.37 -13.61
C ASP A 759 -15.70 -19.25 -12.42
N SER A 760 -14.69 -19.67 -11.65
CA SER A 760 -14.89 -20.39 -10.38
C SER A 760 -15.68 -19.53 -9.38
N LEU A 761 -15.39 -18.24 -9.31
CA LEU A 761 -16.14 -17.30 -8.47
C LEU A 761 -17.56 -17.09 -9.03
N TYR A 762 -17.71 -16.84 -10.32
CA TYR A 762 -19.03 -16.67 -10.95
C TYR A 762 -20.00 -17.82 -10.65
N ALA A 763 -19.50 -19.07 -10.68
CA ALA A 763 -20.27 -20.27 -10.37
C ALA A 763 -20.84 -20.31 -8.93
N LEU A 764 -20.24 -19.56 -7.99
CA LEU A 764 -20.70 -19.48 -6.60
C LEU A 764 -21.83 -18.46 -6.40
N ARG A 765 -21.99 -17.50 -7.31
CA ARG A 765 -22.88 -16.35 -7.15
C ARG A 765 -24.33 -16.73 -6.86
N GLY A 766 -24.80 -17.83 -7.44
CA GLY A 766 -26.18 -18.33 -7.27
C GLY A 766 -26.47 -18.95 -5.91
N LEU A 767 -25.43 -19.29 -5.14
CA LEU A 767 -25.55 -19.97 -3.84
C LEU A 767 -25.61 -18.99 -2.66
N ILE A 768 -25.39 -17.70 -2.91
CA ILE A 768 -25.29 -16.67 -1.88
C ILE A 768 -26.67 -16.28 -1.37
N LYS A 769 -26.82 -16.26 -0.05
CA LYS A 769 -28.05 -15.85 0.62
C LYS A 769 -27.90 -14.47 1.24
N GLY A 770 -28.97 -13.69 1.13
CA GLY A 770 -29.04 -12.32 1.66
C GLY A 770 -28.56 -11.28 0.65
N LYS A 771 -29.20 -10.10 0.67
CA LYS A 771 -28.92 -9.00 -0.27
C LYS A 771 -27.59 -8.32 0.02
N GLY A 772 -27.22 -8.16 1.30
CA GLY A 772 -25.96 -7.56 1.72
C GLY A 772 -24.77 -8.44 1.34
N ASN A 773 -24.83 -9.73 1.68
CA ASN A 773 -23.81 -10.71 1.29
C ASN A 773 -23.62 -10.76 -0.24
N LYS A 774 -24.74 -10.74 -1.00
CA LYS A 774 -24.70 -10.74 -2.45
C LYS A 774 -24.07 -9.48 -3.03
N ALA A 775 -24.38 -8.30 -2.48
CA ALA A 775 -23.78 -7.04 -2.93
C ALA A 775 -22.25 -7.01 -2.67
N ARG A 776 -21.79 -7.51 -1.52
CA ARG A 776 -20.36 -7.60 -1.20
C ARG A 776 -19.63 -8.63 -2.06
N PHE A 777 -20.28 -9.73 -2.39
CA PHE A 777 -19.74 -10.68 -3.37
C PHE A 777 -19.66 -10.11 -4.78
N ASP A 778 -20.72 -9.42 -5.22
CA ASP A 778 -20.78 -8.81 -6.55
C ASP A 778 -19.72 -7.72 -6.71
N TYR A 779 -19.32 -7.02 -5.64
CA TYR A 779 -18.14 -6.16 -5.67
C TYR A 779 -16.89 -6.93 -6.12
N TRP A 780 -16.53 -8.02 -5.43
CA TRP A 780 -15.33 -8.81 -5.78
C TRP A 780 -15.41 -9.46 -7.15
N LEU A 781 -16.59 -9.98 -7.53
CA LEU A 781 -16.80 -10.55 -8.86
C LEU A 781 -16.57 -9.51 -9.96
N ASN A 782 -17.06 -8.27 -9.78
CA ASN A 782 -16.82 -7.18 -10.72
C ASN A 782 -15.36 -6.72 -10.71
N THR A 783 -14.72 -6.63 -9.54
CA THR A 783 -13.29 -6.29 -9.42
C THR A 783 -12.43 -7.29 -10.20
N PHE A 784 -12.66 -8.59 -10.06
CA PHE A 784 -11.89 -9.60 -10.81
C PHE A 784 -12.32 -9.72 -12.28
N SER A 785 -13.57 -9.42 -12.61
CA SER A 785 -14.00 -9.33 -14.01
C SER A 785 -13.29 -8.17 -14.71
N CYS A 786 -13.18 -7.01 -14.05
CA CYS A 786 -12.39 -5.87 -14.52
C CYS A 786 -10.93 -6.26 -14.73
N LEU A 787 -10.31 -6.92 -13.75
CA LEU A 787 -8.93 -7.41 -13.83
C LEU A 787 -8.70 -8.37 -15.02
N ARG A 788 -9.63 -9.32 -15.26
CA ARG A 788 -9.58 -10.22 -16.41
C ARG A 788 -9.67 -9.47 -17.73
N THR A 789 -10.59 -8.51 -17.81
CA THR A 789 -10.76 -7.65 -18.99
C THR A 789 -9.54 -6.76 -19.23
N MET A 790 -8.86 -6.28 -18.18
CA MET A 790 -7.58 -5.57 -18.30
C MET A 790 -6.50 -6.46 -18.93
N GLY A 791 -6.40 -7.72 -18.51
CA GLY A 791 -5.49 -8.70 -19.11
C GLY A 791 -5.77 -8.92 -20.60
N GLU A 792 -7.04 -9.11 -20.96
CA GLU A 792 -7.47 -9.25 -22.36
C GLU A 792 -7.14 -8.00 -23.19
N LEU A 793 -7.38 -6.80 -22.65
CA LEU A 793 -7.00 -5.53 -23.28
C LEU A 793 -5.48 -5.45 -23.51
N GLY A 794 -4.67 -5.88 -22.54
CA GLY A 794 -3.22 -5.96 -22.67
C GLY A 794 -2.81 -6.84 -23.86
N CYS A 795 -3.39 -8.04 -23.98
CA CYS A 795 -3.17 -8.95 -25.11
C CYS A 795 -3.58 -8.34 -26.47
N MET A 796 -4.77 -7.74 -26.52
CA MET A 796 -5.27 -7.07 -27.73
C MET A 796 -4.37 -5.90 -28.15
N ARG A 797 -3.86 -5.15 -27.17
CA ARG A 797 -2.94 -4.03 -27.41
C ARG A 797 -1.59 -4.52 -27.92
N GLY A 798 -1.04 -5.59 -27.37
CA GLY A 798 0.20 -6.19 -27.88
C GLY A 798 0.06 -6.73 -29.30
N LEU A 799 -1.09 -7.35 -29.62
CA LEU A 799 -1.40 -7.75 -30.99
C LEU A 799 -1.48 -6.55 -31.95
N LEU A 800 -2.09 -5.45 -31.53
CA LEU A 800 -2.15 -4.21 -32.31
C LEU A 800 -0.75 -3.64 -32.54
N ASP A 801 0.09 -3.57 -31.50
CA ASP A 801 1.47 -3.10 -31.61
C ASP A 801 2.27 -3.95 -32.63
N LYS A 802 2.11 -5.28 -32.60
CA LYS A 802 2.72 -6.20 -33.57
C LYS A 802 2.21 -5.98 -35.00
N GLN A 803 0.89 -5.86 -35.19
CA GLN A 803 0.31 -5.63 -36.51
C GLN A 803 0.72 -4.27 -37.09
N MET A 804 0.94 -3.26 -36.25
CA MET A 804 1.46 -1.97 -36.71
C MET A 804 2.92 -2.07 -37.18
N GLN A 805 3.74 -2.91 -36.55
CA GLN A 805 5.09 -3.20 -37.05
C GLN A 805 5.03 -3.91 -38.41
N GLU A 806 4.15 -4.90 -38.57
CA GLU A 806 3.93 -5.59 -39.85
C GLU A 806 3.45 -4.62 -40.94
N LEU A 807 2.48 -3.75 -40.63
CA LEU A 807 1.99 -2.71 -41.54
C LEU A 807 3.11 -1.79 -42.03
N SER A 808 4.01 -1.39 -41.12
CA SER A 808 5.14 -0.51 -41.46
C SER A 808 6.15 -1.16 -42.42
N ALA A 809 6.21 -2.49 -42.45
CA ALA A 809 7.09 -3.25 -43.33
C ALA A 809 6.50 -3.47 -44.74
N LEU A 810 5.20 -3.23 -44.95
CA LEU A 810 4.56 -3.35 -46.27
C LEU A 810 5.00 -2.21 -47.20
N LEU A 811 5.28 -2.55 -48.46
CA LEU A 811 5.79 -1.59 -49.45
C LEU A 811 4.69 -0.99 -50.33
N SER A 812 3.62 -1.74 -50.61
CA SER A 812 2.52 -1.30 -51.48
C SER A 812 1.42 -0.61 -50.70
N GLU A 813 0.98 0.56 -51.17
CA GLU A 813 -0.15 1.29 -50.57
C GLU A 813 -1.47 0.51 -50.65
N ASN A 814 -1.67 -0.32 -51.68
CA ASN A 814 -2.85 -1.19 -51.76
C ASN A 814 -2.79 -2.32 -50.73
N GLU A 815 -1.61 -2.91 -50.51
CA GLU A 815 -1.43 -3.95 -49.49
C GLU A 815 -1.61 -3.38 -48.09
N LYS A 816 -1.07 -2.18 -47.82
CA LYS A 816 -1.31 -1.46 -46.56
C LYS A 816 -2.80 -1.23 -46.31
N ARG A 817 -3.52 -0.72 -47.32
CA ARG A 817 -4.97 -0.47 -47.20
C ARG A 817 -5.74 -1.75 -46.88
N SER A 818 -5.51 -2.83 -47.63
CA SER A 818 -6.18 -4.12 -47.38
C SER A 818 -5.80 -4.70 -46.02
N PHE A 819 -4.54 -4.59 -45.60
CA PHE A 819 -4.09 -5.05 -44.29
C PHE A 819 -4.79 -4.29 -43.15
N VAL A 820 -4.94 -2.97 -43.28
CA VAL A 820 -5.71 -2.17 -42.31
C VAL A 820 -7.18 -2.60 -42.28
N GLU A 821 -7.84 -2.75 -43.43
CA GLU A 821 -9.25 -3.16 -43.52
C GLU A 821 -9.49 -4.56 -42.90
N ASP A 822 -8.63 -5.53 -43.22
CA ASP A 822 -8.86 -6.94 -42.89
C ASP A 822 -8.35 -7.34 -41.49
N LYS A 823 -7.30 -6.67 -40.98
CA LYS A 823 -6.60 -7.10 -39.75
C LYS A 823 -6.68 -6.08 -38.63
N ILE A 824 -6.39 -4.80 -38.92
CA ILE A 824 -6.21 -3.82 -37.85
C ILE A 824 -7.54 -3.17 -37.45
N LEU A 825 -8.39 -2.82 -38.41
CA LEU A 825 -9.61 -2.08 -38.12
C LEU A 825 -10.60 -2.86 -37.23
N PRO A 826 -10.86 -4.17 -37.47
CA PRO A 826 -11.68 -4.97 -36.56
C PRO A 826 -11.11 -5.01 -35.14
N LEU A 827 -9.79 -5.25 -35.01
CA LEU A 827 -9.10 -5.29 -33.72
C LEU A 827 -9.20 -3.95 -32.97
N ARG A 828 -9.07 -2.82 -33.67
CA ARG A 828 -9.17 -1.47 -33.09
C ARG A 828 -10.59 -1.16 -32.60
N ILE A 829 -11.62 -1.61 -33.32
CA ILE A 829 -13.03 -1.50 -32.89
C ILE A 829 -13.24 -2.35 -31.64
N ASP A 830 -12.81 -3.61 -31.66
CA ASP A 830 -12.95 -4.53 -30.54
C ASP A 830 -12.24 -4.01 -29.28
N LEU A 831 -11.08 -3.37 -29.44
CA LEU A 831 -10.34 -2.75 -28.33
C LEU A 831 -11.20 -1.68 -27.62
N SER A 832 -11.94 -0.86 -28.36
CA SER A 832 -12.88 0.10 -27.77
C SER A 832 -14.05 -0.59 -27.08
N ARG A 833 -14.66 -1.62 -27.69
CA ARG A 833 -15.77 -2.37 -27.07
C ARG A 833 -15.33 -3.04 -25.76
N LYS A 834 -14.11 -3.60 -25.75
CA LYS A 834 -13.52 -4.26 -24.58
C LYS A 834 -13.16 -3.27 -23.48
N TRP A 835 -12.69 -2.07 -23.84
CA TRP A 835 -12.48 -0.97 -22.90
C TRP A 835 -13.79 -0.59 -22.19
N GLU A 836 -14.89 -0.49 -22.94
CA GLU A 836 -16.19 -0.19 -22.34
C GLU A 836 -16.68 -1.28 -21.40
N GLN A 837 -16.42 -2.56 -21.72
CA GLN A 837 -16.73 -3.67 -20.83
C GLN A 837 -15.95 -3.56 -19.50
N MET A 838 -14.66 -3.23 -19.56
CA MET A 838 -13.81 -3.03 -18.38
C MET A 838 -14.34 -1.91 -17.50
N ILE A 839 -14.60 -0.72 -18.09
CA ILE A 839 -15.15 0.42 -17.35
C ILE A 839 -16.53 0.08 -16.79
N GLY A 840 -17.36 -0.67 -17.51
CA GLY A 840 -18.63 -1.18 -17.02
C GLY A 840 -18.48 -1.97 -15.70
N TYR A 841 -17.50 -2.87 -15.61
CA TYR A 841 -17.21 -3.60 -14.38
C TYR A 841 -16.70 -2.67 -13.27
N LEU A 842 -15.75 -1.78 -13.55
CA LEU A 842 -15.21 -0.82 -12.57
C LEU A 842 -16.31 0.10 -11.98
N MET A 843 -17.25 0.55 -12.82
CA MET A 843 -18.37 1.37 -12.36
C MET A 843 -19.29 0.64 -11.36
N GLN A 844 -19.31 -0.70 -11.37
CA GLN A 844 -20.02 -1.51 -10.37
C GLN A 844 -19.25 -1.69 -9.05
N THR A 845 -17.97 -1.32 -9.00
CA THR A 845 -17.12 -1.43 -7.81
C THR A 845 -16.93 -0.11 -7.08
N VAL A 846 -17.38 1.03 -7.63
CA VAL A 846 -17.26 2.32 -6.95
C VAL A 846 -18.07 2.31 -5.65
N TYR A 847 -17.35 2.28 -4.52
CA TYR A 847 -17.88 2.41 -3.15
C TYR A 847 -17.05 3.39 -2.33
N THR A 848 -15.79 3.61 -2.70
CA THR A 848 -14.86 4.51 -2.02
C THR A 848 -14.22 5.46 -3.03
N SER A 849 -13.54 6.50 -2.53
CA SER A 849 -12.72 7.40 -3.36
C SER A 849 -11.62 6.66 -4.12
N GLY A 850 -11.10 5.54 -3.60
CA GLY A 850 -10.04 4.78 -4.27
C GLY A 850 -10.45 4.18 -5.61
N GLU A 851 -11.68 3.69 -5.75
CA GLU A 851 -12.19 3.23 -7.04
C GLU A 851 -12.49 4.39 -8.00
N LEU A 852 -12.90 5.56 -7.49
CA LEU A 852 -12.98 6.79 -8.30
C LEU A 852 -11.59 7.18 -8.82
N GLY A 853 -10.57 7.11 -7.98
CA GLY A 853 -9.19 7.33 -8.38
C GLY A 853 -8.72 6.34 -9.45
N THR A 854 -9.09 5.05 -9.32
CA THR A 854 -8.77 4.03 -10.34
C THR A 854 -9.41 4.37 -11.68
N LEU A 855 -10.66 4.85 -11.68
CA LEU A 855 -11.34 5.34 -12.88
C LEU A 855 -10.62 6.56 -13.47
N ILE A 856 -10.27 7.54 -12.64
CA ILE A 856 -9.51 8.73 -13.06
C ILE A 856 -8.17 8.31 -13.67
N ASN A 857 -7.44 7.36 -13.08
CA ASN A 857 -6.20 6.82 -13.63
C ASN A 857 -6.42 6.20 -15.01
N LEU A 858 -7.34 5.24 -15.15
CA LEU A 858 -7.56 4.60 -16.44
C LEU A 858 -7.96 5.60 -17.54
N GLU A 859 -8.74 6.64 -17.21
CA GLU A 859 -9.14 7.68 -18.15
C GLU A 859 -8.00 8.67 -18.49
N SER A 860 -7.37 9.25 -17.47
CA SER A 860 -6.37 10.33 -17.65
C SER A 860 -4.96 9.82 -17.92
N GLN A 861 -4.59 8.68 -17.36
CA GLN A 861 -3.26 8.10 -17.50
C GLN A 861 -3.24 7.07 -18.64
N THR A 862 -3.96 5.96 -18.50
CA THR A 862 -3.91 4.88 -19.50
C THR A 862 -4.52 5.31 -20.84
N ARG A 863 -5.74 5.83 -20.85
CA ARG A 863 -6.42 6.19 -22.12
C ARG A 863 -5.82 7.44 -22.74
N LYS A 864 -5.63 8.51 -21.95
CA LYS A 864 -5.22 9.82 -22.49
C LYS A 864 -3.70 9.98 -22.60
N THR A 865 -2.94 9.80 -21.52
CA THR A 865 -1.48 10.04 -21.52
C THR A 865 -0.73 8.99 -22.34
N TYR A 866 -0.94 7.71 -22.02
CA TYR A 866 -0.32 6.61 -22.75
C TYR A 866 -0.92 6.41 -24.15
N GLY A 867 -2.13 6.93 -24.39
CA GLY A 867 -2.83 6.78 -25.66
C GLY A 867 -3.21 5.31 -25.93
N PHE A 868 -3.61 4.56 -24.90
CA PHE A 868 -3.79 3.10 -24.99
C PHE A 868 -4.72 2.68 -26.14
N LEU A 869 -5.76 3.46 -26.43
CA LEU A 869 -6.64 3.18 -27.57
C LEU A 869 -6.17 3.88 -28.84
N THR A 870 -5.72 5.14 -28.73
CA THR A 870 -5.63 6.06 -29.87
C THR A 870 -4.20 6.26 -30.40
N LYS A 871 -3.20 5.59 -29.83
CA LYS A 871 -1.77 5.79 -30.16
C LYS A 871 -1.47 5.73 -31.66
N TYR A 872 -2.15 4.85 -32.40
CA TYR A 872 -1.91 4.64 -33.83
C TYR A 872 -2.97 5.25 -34.74
N ASP A 873 -4.01 5.92 -34.23
CA ASP A 873 -5.17 6.31 -35.02
C ASP A 873 -4.77 7.19 -36.23
N LYS A 874 -3.82 8.13 -36.06
CA LYS A 874 -3.32 8.98 -37.17
C LYS A 874 -2.50 8.20 -38.21
N GLU A 875 -1.66 7.27 -37.76
CA GLU A 875 -0.86 6.42 -38.64
C GLU A 875 -1.76 5.48 -39.46
N LEU A 876 -2.81 4.98 -38.82
CA LEU A 876 -3.84 4.16 -39.46
C LEU A 876 -4.63 4.94 -40.50
N GLU A 877 -5.10 6.16 -40.22
CA GLU A 877 -5.78 6.98 -41.23
C GLU A 877 -4.90 7.23 -42.46
N THR A 878 -3.61 7.44 -42.24
CA THR A 878 -2.62 7.66 -43.30
C THR A 878 -2.46 6.40 -44.16
N ALA A 879 -2.23 5.23 -43.55
CA ALA A 879 -2.09 3.96 -44.26
C ALA A 879 -3.40 3.49 -44.91
N TYR A 880 -4.53 3.81 -44.30
CA TYR A 880 -5.85 3.44 -44.80
C TYR A 880 -6.28 4.32 -45.99
N GLY A 881 -5.90 5.60 -45.97
CA GLY A 881 -6.34 6.61 -46.92
C GLY A 881 -7.81 7.03 -46.75
N LYS A 882 -8.41 6.71 -45.58
CA LYS A 882 -9.77 7.08 -45.18
C LYS A 882 -9.77 7.48 -43.70
N ILE A 883 -10.76 8.27 -43.29
CA ILE A 883 -11.05 8.54 -41.89
C ILE A 883 -11.49 7.24 -41.22
N LEU A 884 -11.04 6.99 -39.98
CA LEU A 884 -11.47 5.81 -39.22
C LEU A 884 -12.98 5.85 -38.93
N PRO A 885 -13.66 4.68 -38.90
CA PRO A 885 -15.11 4.61 -38.76
C PRO A 885 -15.57 4.98 -37.34
N ALA A 886 -16.80 5.45 -37.17
CA ALA A 886 -17.31 5.99 -35.90
C ALA A 886 -17.34 4.95 -34.76
N GLU A 887 -17.37 3.67 -35.10
CA GLU A 887 -17.42 2.50 -34.22
C GLU A 887 -16.18 2.38 -33.30
N ILE A 888 -15.05 3.02 -33.66
CA ILE A 888 -13.88 3.09 -32.78
C ILE A 888 -14.10 4.04 -31.59
N GLY A 889 -15.10 4.91 -31.64
CA GLY A 889 -15.44 5.83 -30.55
C GLY A 889 -15.96 5.09 -29.32
N LEU A 890 -15.77 5.67 -28.13
CA LEU A 890 -16.32 5.13 -26.88
C LEU A 890 -17.73 5.68 -26.62
N SER A 891 -18.60 4.83 -26.08
CA SER A 891 -19.93 5.17 -25.61
C SER A 891 -19.87 6.23 -24.53
N LYS A 892 -20.88 7.10 -24.50
CA LYS A 892 -21.11 8.07 -23.42
C LYS A 892 -22.25 7.66 -22.49
N THR A 893 -22.90 6.52 -22.77
CA THR A 893 -24.09 6.07 -22.06
C THR A 893 -23.74 5.03 -21.01
N TYR A 894 -24.33 5.19 -19.83
CA TYR A 894 -24.27 4.19 -18.77
C TYR A 894 -25.23 3.03 -19.09
N SER A 895 -24.71 1.81 -19.10
CA SER A 895 -25.47 0.59 -19.48
C SER A 895 -25.54 -0.47 -18.39
N GLN A 896 -24.97 -0.21 -17.21
CA GLN A 896 -24.89 -1.17 -16.12
C GLN A 896 -26.10 -1.07 -15.17
N SER A 897 -26.16 -1.94 -14.16
CA SER A 897 -27.25 -1.91 -13.17
C SER A 897 -27.25 -0.59 -12.39
N PRO A 898 -28.42 0.01 -12.11
CA PRO A 898 -28.51 1.22 -11.29
C PRO A 898 -27.99 1.03 -9.87
N ARG A 899 -27.38 2.07 -9.27
CA ARG A 899 -26.73 2.00 -7.95
C ARG A 899 -26.89 3.30 -7.15
N LEU A 900 -26.92 3.15 -5.83
CA LEU A 900 -26.78 4.24 -4.85
C LEU A 900 -25.40 4.13 -4.19
N ILE A 901 -24.65 5.24 -4.16
CA ILE A 901 -23.28 5.29 -3.64
C ILE A 901 -23.18 6.40 -2.61
N VAL A 902 -22.61 6.11 -1.45
CA VAL A 902 -22.32 7.09 -0.38
C VAL A 902 -20.81 7.09 -0.14
N LEU A 903 -20.12 8.13 -0.58
CA LEU A 903 -18.65 8.19 -0.54
C LEU A 903 -18.11 8.75 0.77
N ASN A 904 -18.86 9.63 1.44
CA ASN A 904 -18.48 10.25 2.69
C ASN A 904 -19.17 9.61 3.90
N GLU A 905 -19.40 8.29 3.88
CA GLU A 905 -20.12 7.61 4.97
C GLU A 905 -19.37 7.71 6.31
N ARG A 906 -20.09 8.16 7.34
CA ARG A 906 -19.64 8.23 8.75
C ARG A 906 -20.53 7.35 9.62
N THR A 907 -19.93 6.57 10.51
CA THR A 907 -20.67 5.73 11.49
C THR A 907 -20.63 6.28 12.92
N VAL A 908 -19.60 7.07 13.22
CA VAL A 908 -19.42 7.79 14.49
C VAL A 908 -19.30 9.28 14.17
N LEU A 909 -20.08 10.08 14.89
CA LEU A 909 -20.14 11.54 14.75
C LEU A 909 -19.93 12.18 16.11
N ASP A 910 -19.33 13.36 16.15
CA ASP A 910 -19.29 14.18 17.36
C ASP A 910 -20.72 14.60 17.75
N LYS A 911 -20.87 14.94 19.03
CA LYS A 911 -22.09 15.56 19.52
C LYS A 911 -22.28 16.91 18.81
N GLU A 912 -23.45 17.09 18.20
CA GLU A 912 -23.80 18.31 17.46
C GLU A 912 -22.96 18.57 16.17
N GLU A 913 -22.23 17.56 15.65
CA GLU A 913 -21.53 17.64 14.36
C GLU A 913 -22.53 17.87 13.20
N ASP A 914 -22.21 18.83 12.33
CA ASP A 914 -23.03 19.23 11.17
C ASP A 914 -22.72 18.35 9.93
N TYR A 915 -23.00 17.05 10.02
CA TYR A 915 -22.68 16.10 8.94
C TYR A 915 -23.70 16.13 7.79
N LYS A 916 -23.21 16.34 6.56
CA LYS A 916 -23.99 16.31 5.33
C LYS A 916 -23.70 15.03 4.54
N MET A 917 -24.67 14.14 4.44
CA MET A 917 -24.53 12.91 3.64
C MET A 917 -24.70 13.23 2.15
N GLU A 918 -23.80 12.74 1.32
CA GLU A 918 -23.89 12.81 -0.15
C GLU A 918 -24.17 11.44 -0.76
N VAL A 919 -25.10 11.39 -1.72
CA VAL A 919 -25.51 10.18 -2.43
C VAL A 919 -25.38 10.42 -3.93
N VAL A 920 -24.61 9.56 -4.60
CA VAL A 920 -24.52 9.51 -6.07
C VAL A 920 -25.43 8.40 -6.60
N VAL A 921 -26.21 8.71 -7.63
CA VAL A 921 -27.15 7.78 -8.27
C VAL A 921 -26.69 7.44 -9.69
N LEU A 922 -26.31 6.19 -9.94
CA LEU A 922 -25.99 5.72 -11.29
C LEU A 922 -27.20 5.06 -11.94
N GLY A 923 -27.37 5.29 -13.25
CA GLY A 923 -28.46 4.70 -14.05
C GLY A 923 -29.82 5.37 -13.86
N MET A 924 -29.84 6.63 -13.43
CA MET A 924 -31.07 7.42 -13.29
C MET A 924 -31.55 8.00 -14.63
N THR A 925 -32.86 8.11 -14.78
CA THR A 925 -33.59 8.75 -15.87
C THR A 925 -34.43 9.93 -15.35
N ASN A 926 -34.89 10.81 -16.22
CA ASN A 926 -35.69 11.99 -15.83
C ASN A 926 -37.06 11.65 -15.19
N SER A 927 -37.53 10.40 -15.31
CA SER A 927 -38.80 9.94 -14.72
C SER A 927 -38.67 9.38 -13.30
N ASP A 928 -37.46 9.21 -12.78
CA ASP A 928 -37.22 8.55 -11.50
C ASP A 928 -37.49 9.47 -10.30
N LYS A 929 -37.83 8.85 -9.15
CA LYS A 929 -38.09 9.59 -7.90
C LYS A 929 -36.77 9.96 -7.23
N VAL A 930 -36.72 11.11 -6.57
CA VAL A 930 -35.55 11.51 -5.77
C VAL A 930 -35.24 10.51 -4.65
N PRO A 931 -33.97 10.28 -4.29
CA PRO A 931 -33.60 9.51 -3.11
C PRO A 931 -34.23 10.05 -1.82
N VAL A 932 -34.55 9.14 -0.91
CA VAL A 932 -35.16 9.45 0.39
C VAL A 932 -34.35 8.82 1.51
N LEU A 933 -33.90 9.64 2.46
CA LEU A 933 -33.34 9.17 3.72
C LEU A 933 -34.46 8.71 4.64
N MET A 934 -34.42 7.45 5.04
CA MET A 934 -35.30 6.85 6.04
C MET A 934 -34.54 6.72 7.35
N TYR A 935 -35.01 7.31 8.45
CA TYR A 935 -34.31 7.25 9.74
C TYR A 935 -35.25 7.10 10.95
N ARG A 936 -34.74 6.58 12.06
CA ARG A 936 -35.39 6.59 13.39
C ARG A 936 -34.37 6.41 14.52
N GLU A 937 -34.79 6.62 15.76
CA GLU A 937 -34.01 6.20 16.93
C GLU A 937 -33.87 4.66 16.92
N LEU A 938 -32.68 4.15 17.23
CA LEU A 938 -32.35 2.72 17.11
C LEU A 938 -33.43 1.81 17.72
N GLY A 939 -34.06 0.98 16.88
CA GLY A 939 -35.08 0.02 17.27
C GLY A 939 -36.42 0.60 17.75
N LYS A 940 -36.65 1.92 17.62
CA LYS A 940 -37.84 2.59 18.17
C LYS A 940 -38.69 3.28 17.11
N GLY A 941 -39.98 2.98 17.13
CA GLY A 941 -40.98 3.66 16.30
C GLY A 941 -40.88 3.35 14.80
N LYS A 942 -41.61 4.13 14.01
CA LYS A 942 -41.60 4.04 12.54
C LYS A 942 -40.48 4.91 11.96
N PHE A 943 -39.94 4.52 10.81
CA PHE A 943 -39.01 5.36 10.06
C PHE A 943 -39.69 6.66 9.63
N LYS A 944 -39.00 7.78 9.86
CA LYS A 944 -39.29 9.08 9.28
C LYS A 944 -38.58 9.18 7.94
N ALA A 945 -39.09 10.02 7.04
CA ALA A 945 -38.59 10.17 5.68
C ALA A 945 -38.16 11.63 5.42
N ILE A 946 -37.00 11.81 4.78
CA ILE A 946 -36.51 13.11 4.31
C ILE A 946 -36.12 12.95 2.84
N LYS A 947 -36.75 13.74 1.97
CA LYS A 947 -36.37 13.80 0.56
C LYS A 947 -35.01 14.49 0.45
N MET A 948 -34.09 13.88 -0.29
CA MET A 948 -32.77 14.45 -0.52
C MET A 948 -32.86 15.60 -1.53
N VAL A 949 -31.96 16.57 -1.37
CA VAL A 949 -31.85 17.75 -2.26
C VAL A 949 -30.94 17.38 -3.43
N CYS A 950 -31.35 17.65 -4.66
CA CYS A 950 -30.48 17.51 -5.83
C CYS A 950 -29.46 18.65 -5.82
N GLU A 951 -28.17 18.32 -5.66
CA GLU A 951 -27.07 19.28 -5.72
C GLU A 951 -26.74 19.58 -7.19
N LYS A 952 -26.54 18.53 -7.97
CA LYS A 952 -26.27 18.62 -9.41
C LYS A 952 -26.40 17.27 -10.09
N GLY A 953 -27.19 17.21 -11.17
CA GLY A 953 -27.34 16.01 -12.00
C GLY A 953 -27.78 14.80 -11.17
N ASN A 954 -26.84 13.88 -10.94
CA ASN A 954 -27.06 12.61 -10.26
C ASN A 954 -26.60 12.59 -8.79
N ILE A 955 -26.21 13.75 -8.27
CA ILE A 955 -25.66 13.90 -6.92
C ILE A 955 -26.69 14.59 -6.03
N PHE A 956 -27.00 13.95 -4.91
CA PHE A 956 -28.00 14.37 -3.95
C PHE A 956 -27.37 14.50 -2.56
N SER A 957 -27.97 15.32 -1.71
CA SER A 957 -27.51 15.48 -0.34
C SER A 957 -28.64 15.56 0.68
N VAL A 958 -28.32 15.30 1.94
CA VAL A 958 -29.23 15.47 3.06
C VAL A 958 -28.47 15.84 4.33
N GLN A 959 -28.98 16.84 5.05
CA GLN A 959 -28.50 17.16 6.38
C GLN A 959 -29.05 16.14 7.38
N ILE A 960 -28.22 15.69 8.32
CA ILE A 960 -28.69 14.75 9.34
C ILE A 960 -29.80 15.37 10.22
N PRO A 961 -30.81 14.58 10.61
CA PRO A 961 -32.05 15.13 11.19
C PRO A 961 -32.06 15.39 12.70
N ASP A 962 -31.13 14.81 13.47
CA ASP A 962 -31.17 14.84 14.94
C ASP A 962 -29.76 14.94 15.54
N ASN A 963 -29.55 15.98 16.36
CA ASN A 963 -28.31 16.29 17.08
C ASN A 963 -28.39 16.00 18.59
N THR A 964 -29.46 15.36 19.08
CA THR A 964 -29.76 15.19 20.52
C THR A 964 -28.94 14.11 21.25
N GLY A 965 -27.84 13.63 20.67
CA GLY A 965 -26.93 12.64 21.29
C GLY A 965 -27.40 11.18 21.20
N LYS A 966 -28.48 10.89 20.48
CA LYS A 966 -29.05 9.54 20.34
C LYS A 966 -28.41 8.75 19.20
N THR A 967 -28.38 7.43 19.34
CA THR A 967 -28.08 6.52 18.23
C THR A 967 -29.26 6.42 17.27
N LEU A 968 -29.02 6.69 15.99
CA LEU A 968 -30.01 6.60 14.93
C LEU A 968 -29.70 5.42 14.02
N GLU A 969 -30.73 4.74 13.53
CA GLU A 969 -30.62 3.82 12.40
C GLU A 969 -31.24 4.44 11.15
N TYR A 970 -30.61 4.22 10.00
CA TYR A 970 -31.02 4.81 8.74
C TYR A 970 -30.75 3.90 7.53
N TYR A 971 -31.46 4.18 6.45
CA TYR A 971 -31.14 3.70 5.11
C TYR A 971 -31.61 4.72 4.07
N VAL A 972 -31.02 4.71 2.88
CA VAL A 972 -31.49 5.50 1.73
C VAL A 972 -32.29 4.60 0.81
N SER A 973 -33.41 5.09 0.28
CA SER A 973 -34.25 4.37 -0.66
C SER A 973 -34.58 5.22 -1.87
N MET A 974 -34.62 4.60 -3.04
CA MET A 974 -35.01 5.25 -4.29
C MET A 974 -35.76 4.26 -5.20
N GLU A 975 -36.71 4.74 -6.00
CA GLU A 975 -37.38 3.94 -7.02
C GLU A 975 -36.83 4.32 -8.39
N ILE A 976 -36.26 3.35 -9.10
CA ILE A 976 -35.72 3.49 -10.47
C ILE A 976 -36.38 2.43 -11.35
N GLU A 977 -37.03 2.84 -12.44
CA GLU A 977 -37.73 1.93 -13.37
C GLU A 977 -38.70 0.95 -12.66
N GLY A 978 -39.39 1.41 -11.61
CA GLY A 978 -40.33 0.59 -10.82
C GLY A 978 -39.66 -0.42 -9.87
N LYS A 979 -38.33 -0.43 -9.75
CA LYS A 979 -37.59 -1.21 -8.75
C LYS A 979 -37.10 -0.33 -7.61
N VAL A 980 -37.22 -0.83 -6.38
CA VAL A 980 -36.71 -0.14 -5.19
C VAL A 980 -35.26 -0.52 -4.96
N LEU A 981 -34.38 0.48 -5.00
CA LEU A 981 -32.99 0.38 -4.58
C LEU A 981 -32.84 0.90 -3.15
N SER A 982 -31.88 0.34 -2.43
CA SER A 982 -31.59 0.78 -1.07
C SER A 982 -30.10 0.77 -0.78
N TYR A 983 -29.67 1.69 0.09
CA TYR A 983 -28.34 1.74 0.67
C TYR A 983 -28.46 1.72 2.20
N PRO A 984 -27.82 0.76 2.91
CA PRO A 984 -27.10 -0.38 2.34
C PRO A 984 -28.05 -1.34 1.61
N ALA A 985 -27.51 -2.22 0.76
CA ALA A 985 -28.31 -3.16 -0.04
C ALA A 985 -29.15 -4.15 0.79
N SER A 986 -28.77 -4.34 2.06
CA SER A 986 -29.47 -5.17 3.04
C SER A 986 -30.68 -4.48 3.70
N ALA A 987 -30.94 -3.21 3.39
CA ALA A 987 -32.06 -2.47 3.95
C ALA A 987 -33.41 -2.90 3.34
N PRO A 988 -34.52 -2.81 4.11
CA PRO A 988 -34.61 -2.31 5.48
C PRO A 988 -34.29 -3.35 6.58
N GLU A 989 -33.90 -4.58 6.21
CA GLU A 989 -33.66 -5.66 7.17
C GLU A 989 -32.40 -5.44 8.02
N LYS A 990 -31.33 -4.90 7.42
CA LYS A 990 -30.12 -4.41 8.10
C LYS A 990 -29.78 -3.02 7.60
N ASN A 991 -29.70 -2.07 8.53
CA ASN A 991 -29.57 -0.64 8.29
C ASN A 991 -28.22 -0.13 8.81
N SER A 992 -27.76 1.00 8.25
CA SER A 992 -26.62 1.74 8.78
C SER A 992 -27.03 2.51 10.05
N THR A 993 -26.04 2.94 10.83
CA THR A 993 -26.26 3.62 12.11
C THR A 993 -25.31 4.77 12.31
N TRP A 994 -25.80 5.86 12.90
CA TRP A 994 -24.99 6.94 13.45
C TRP A 994 -24.94 6.83 14.97
N VAL A 995 -23.73 6.63 15.49
CA VAL A 995 -23.43 6.67 16.93
C VAL A 995 -22.78 8.01 17.26
N ARG A 996 -22.99 8.51 18.48
CA ARG A 996 -22.44 9.78 18.96
C ARG A 996 -21.29 9.53 19.93
N LEU A 997 -20.18 10.24 19.70
CA LEU A 997 -19.03 10.32 20.60
C LEU A 997 -19.33 11.23 21.80
#